data_AF-A0A7W6N940-F1
#
_entry.id   AF-A0A7W6N940-F1
#
_cell.length_a   1.000
_cell.length_b   1.000
_cell.length_c   1.000
_cell.angle_alpha   90.00
_cell.angle_beta   90.00
_cell.angle_gamma   90.00
#
_symmetry.space_group_name_H-M   'P 1'
#
loop_
_entity.id
_entity.type
_entity.pdbx_description
1 polymer ?
#
loop_
_entity_poly.entity_id
_entity_poly.type
_entity_poly.pdbx_seq_one_letter_code
_entity_poly.pdbx_strand_id
1 'polypeptide(L)'
;MSKPSHWGPEFLVNTTTSSAQEAPKVKVLSDGRFIVAWEDFSRTGNDTDGYALRAQVFNIDGSKSGDEFLVNTSTTEYQTEATITALPGGRFVIAWSDYSQSGGDTSDYAVRAQIFDGDGSRIGNEFLVNTTTLYDQREPTITALADGRFVVAWSDYSGSGDDTLGSAVRAQVFNADGSKVGGEFLVNTTTSSYQRDPAITALPDGRFVVAWADSSQLGGDPDGYSVRAQVFNADGSKVGGEFLVNTATASIQFEPTITTLSDGRFVVAWTDDSQSGDDAEGWAVRAQVFNADGSKAGNEFVVNTTTTSYQFAPTITALPDGGFVVAWTDLSNSPDDPFLAALRAQVFNADGSKVGDEFLVNTTTKADQKQASMTMLLDGRFIVAWTDDSKSPDDPSFYAVRAQIFDPRTSAVTFNGTGANDAFVGTRFADTLRGSAGHDTLVASDGDDILSGDDGDDILQGGAGSDRLDGSMGADRMEGGDGDDVLTSTGQSEASGAHDTLIGGDGVDLAIIDRTNSIRASFIDLSDPSATWVSTDGTVMTGIEALRFDGGSNNDVVTGGALSDVLKGGGGRDLLSGGGGGDSLFGGAGLDLLDGGSGNDVLDGGDGIDLLDGGAGDDIYYVSSGDLIIEISGNGDDRIFSSGSYTLQAGQSIEFMGAVAPNGRASLDLTGNEFSQILNGNAGANRLSGGGGNDKLLASSGNDRLDGGSGNDTLEGGSGNDALIAGSGNDRLSGGSGTDTLTGGSGRDAFVFDDRQTSSSKSKADTIADFSGKGGDRIDLRAIDANTKKSGDQNFAFIGTKDFSKAGEVRYEKTKGYTYVYLNTDSDKAAEAVIKLKGSLDLSKGWFVL
;
A
#
# COMPACT_ATOMS: atom_id res chain seq x y z
N MET A 1 9.62 8.55 22.75
CA MET A 1 8.44 8.02 22.05
C MET A 1 7.28 8.98 22.31
N SER A 2 6.36 9.12 21.36
CA SER A 2 5.08 9.79 21.58
C SER A 2 4.12 8.87 22.35
N LYS A 3 3.01 9.42 22.86
CA LYS A 3 1.89 8.64 23.40
C LYS A 3 1.50 7.51 22.40
N PRO A 4 1.32 6.25 22.86
CA PRO A 4 0.80 5.18 22.01
C PRO A 4 -0.54 5.55 21.39
N SER A 5 -0.78 5.18 20.14
CA SER A 5 -2.07 5.36 19.47
C SER A 5 -2.99 4.18 19.76
N HIS A 6 -4.29 4.45 19.89
CA HIS A 6 -5.30 3.40 19.81
C HIS A 6 -5.22 2.76 18.42
N TRP A 7 -5.14 1.44 18.37
CA TRP A 7 -5.28 0.66 17.16
C TRP A 7 -6.68 0.07 17.13
N GLY A 8 -7.47 0.41 16.11
CA GLY A 8 -8.87 0.03 16.02
C GLY A 8 -9.75 0.57 17.17
N PRO A 9 -11.05 0.26 17.14
CA PRO A 9 -11.99 0.63 18.21
C PRO A 9 -11.85 -0.29 19.43
N GLU A 10 -12.32 0.21 20.56
CA GLU A 10 -12.59 -0.60 21.75
C GLU A 10 -13.65 -1.66 21.43
N PHE A 11 -13.42 -2.91 21.83
CA PHE A 11 -14.29 -4.03 21.49
C PHE A 11 -14.72 -4.88 22.69
N LEU A 12 -15.89 -5.50 22.55
CA LEU A 12 -16.46 -6.43 23.52
C LEU A 12 -15.83 -7.82 23.40
N VAL A 13 -15.27 -8.32 24.50
CA VAL A 13 -14.62 -9.64 24.57
C VAL A 13 -15.67 -10.74 24.70
N ASN A 14 -16.57 -10.62 25.68
CA ASN A 14 -17.58 -11.62 25.96
C ASN A 14 -18.65 -11.66 24.86
N THR A 15 -19.13 -12.85 24.53
CA THR A 15 -20.31 -13.06 23.69
C THR A 15 -21.57 -13.15 24.54
N THR A 16 -21.42 -13.64 25.77
CA THR A 16 -22.51 -13.72 26.75
C THR A 16 -22.75 -12.35 27.38
N THR A 17 -23.87 -11.70 27.06
CA THR A 17 -24.22 -10.32 27.49
C THR A 17 -25.29 -10.28 28.59
N SER A 18 -25.41 -11.35 29.36
CA SER A 18 -26.34 -11.47 30.48
C SER A 18 -25.59 -11.60 31.79
N SER A 19 -26.02 -10.85 32.82
CA SER A 19 -25.36 -10.83 34.14
C SER A 19 -23.91 -10.34 34.08
N ALA A 20 -23.17 -10.41 35.19
CA ALA A 20 -21.81 -9.92 35.28
C ALA A 20 -20.81 -10.81 34.51
N GLN A 21 -19.92 -10.16 33.76
CA GLN A 21 -18.67 -10.67 33.19
C GLN A 21 -17.53 -9.79 33.70
N GLU A 22 -16.61 -10.32 34.51
CA GLU A 22 -15.62 -9.47 35.21
C GLU A 22 -14.25 -10.11 35.41
N ALA A 23 -13.31 -9.32 35.94
CA ALA A 23 -11.94 -9.72 36.28
C ALA A 23 -11.15 -10.41 35.16
N PRO A 24 -11.04 -9.80 33.95
CA PRO A 24 -10.36 -10.44 32.84
C PRO A 24 -8.87 -10.61 33.07
N LYS A 25 -8.31 -11.70 32.53
CA LYS A 25 -6.88 -11.89 32.31
C LYS A 25 -6.58 -12.11 30.85
N VAL A 26 -5.60 -11.38 30.33
CA VAL A 26 -5.16 -11.49 28.94
C VAL A 26 -3.74 -12.04 28.84
N LYS A 27 -3.50 -12.89 27.84
CA LYS A 27 -2.15 -13.42 27.55
C LYS A 27 -1.94 -13.66 26.06
N VAL A 28 -0.81 -13.18 25.54
CA VAL A 28 -0.34 -13.52 24.18
C VAL A 28 0.11 -14.98 24.13
N LEU A 29 -0.23 -15.67 23.05
CA LEU A 29 0.17 -17.04 22.75
C LEU A 29 1.40 -17.05 21.85
N SER A 30 2.14 -18.16 21.83
CA SER A 30 3.38 -18.24 21.05
C SER A 30 3.16 -18.29 19.52
N ASP A 31 1.91 -18.36 19.07
CA ASP A 31 1.51 -18.38 17.66
C ASP A 31 0.97 -17.00 17.18
N GLY A 32 1.12 -15.94 17.99
CA GLY A 32 0.72 -14.57 17.66
C GLY A 32 -0.70 -14.19 18.08
N ARG A 33 -1.57 -15.16 18.33
CA ARG A 33 -2.91 -14.93 18.88
C ARG A 33 -2.83 -14.52 20.35
N PHE A 34 -3.95 -14.08 20.91
CA PHE A 34 -4.06 -13.86 22.36
C PHE A 34 -5.36 -14.44 22.91
N ILE A 35 -5.37 -14.71 24.21
CA ILE A 35 -6.54 -15.23 24.92
C ILE A 35 -6.94 -14.27 26.03
N VAL A 36 -8.25 -14.11 26.22
CA VAL A 36 -8.82 -13.46 27.39
C VAL A 36 -9.65 -14.49 28.15
N ALA A 37 -9.43 -14.63 29.46
CA ALA A 37 -10.28 -15.41 30.36
C ALA A 37 -10.90 -14.52 31.43
N TRP A 38 -12.12 -14.81 31.87
CA TRP A 38 -12.87 -13.95 32.80
C TRP A 38 -13.87 -14.75 33.63
N GLU A 39 -14.38 -14.11 34.69
CA GLU A 39 -15.41 -14.65 35.58
C GLU A 39 -16.81 -14.37 35.01
N ASP A 40 -17.64 -15.42 34.93
CA ASP A 40 -18.97 -15.39 34.32
C ASP A 40 -20.06 -15.73 35.35
N PHE A 41 -20.95 -14.77 35.64
CA PHE A 41 -22.12 -14.96 36.49
C PHE A 41 -23.45 -15.07 35.72
N SER A 42 -23.39 -15.34 34.42
CA SER A 42 -24.56 -15.47 33.53
C SER A 42 -25.42 -16.69 33.85
N ARG A 43 -24.82 -17.74 34.41
CA ARG A 43 -25.43 -19.06 34.61
C ARG A 43 -25.95 -19.66 33.30
N THR A 44 -25.20 -19.44 32.23
CA THR A 44 -25.50 -20.00 30.90
C THR A 44 -24.52 -21.10 30.53
N GLY A 45 -24.87 -21.95 29.56
CA GLY A 45 -24.02 -23.09 29.21
C GLY A 45 -24.14 -24.25 30.19
N ASN A 46 -23.08 -25.04 30.30
CA ASN A 46 -23.05 -26.25 31.14
C ASN A 46 -22.72 -25.95 32.61
N ASP A 47 -22.25 -24.74 32.91
CA ASP A 47 -22.04 -24.27 34.26
C ASP A 47 -23.10 -23.23 34.62
N THR A 48 -23.93 -23.57 35.60
CA THR A 48 -25.13 -22.76 35.94
C THR A 48 -25.16 -22.40 37.42
N ASP A 49 -24.11 -22.73 38.16
CA ASP A 49 -24.00 -22.55 39.60
C ASP A 49 -22.79 -21.67 39.92
N GLY A 50 -22.97 -20.67 40.79
CA GLY A 50 -21.89 -19.73 41.13
C GLY A 50 -21.34 -18.90 39.96
N TYR A 51 -20.06 -18.52 40.10
CA TYR A 51 -19.23 -17.89 39.05
C TYR A 51 -18.50 -19.00 38.31
N ALA A 52 -18.66 -19.06 36.98
CA ALA A 52 -17.89 -19.92 36.10
C ALA A 52 -16.68 -19.18 35.53
N LEU A 53 -15.75 -19.89 34.90
CA LEU A 53 -14.66 -19.28 34.13
C LEU A 53 -14.85 -19.51 32.64
N ARG A 54 -14.79 -18.42 31.87
CA ARG A 54 -14.84 -18.46 30.40
C ARG A 54 -13.57 -17.93 29.78
N ALA A 55 -13.35 -18.29 28.53
CA ALA A 55 -12.29 -17.73 27.73
C ALA A 55 -12.67 -17.65 26.23
N GLN A 56 -11.96 -16.78 25.52
CA GLN A 56 -12.05 -16.58 24.08
C GLN A 56 -10.64 -16.33 23.52
N VAL A 57 -10.30 -17.02 22.44
CA VAL A 57 -9.07 -16.76 21.67
C VAL A 57 -9.37 -15.70 20.61
N PHE A 58 -8.42 -14.81 20.37
CA PHE A 58 -8.49 -13.72 19.42
C PHE A 58 -7.28 -13.75 18.50
N ASN A 59 -7.49 -13.35 17.25
CA ASN A 59 -6.41 -13.05 16.33
C ASN A 59 -5.69 -11.77 16.78
N ILE A 60 -4.50 -11.52 16.23
CA ILE A 60 -3.65 -10.40 16.67
C ILE A 60 -4.31 -9.02 16.43
N ASP A 61 -5.29 -8.95 15.53
CA ASP A 61 -6.10 -7.78 15.20
C ASP A 61 -7.33 -7.59 16.14
N GLY A 62 -7.50 -8.46 17.14
CA GLY A 62 -8.64 -8.41 18.06
C GLY A 62 -9.94 -9.04 17.54
N SER A 63 -9.95 -9.62 16.34
CA SER A 63 -11.07 -10.44 15.86
C SER A 63 -11.14 -11.78 16.60
N LYS A 64 -12.35 -12.32 16.82
CA LYS A 64 -12.55 -13.60 17.53
C LYS A 64 -12.03 -14.78 16.70
N SER A 65 -11.23 -15.63 17.32
CA SER A 65 -10.71 -16.88 16.75
C SER A 65 -11.42 -18.07 17.41
N GLY A 66 -12.43 -18.62 16.73
CA GLY A 66 -13.29 -19.68 17.28
C GLY A 66 -14.33 -19.17 18.29
N ASP A 67 -14.96 -20.11 18.99
CA ASP A 67 -16.06 -19.83 19.93
C ASP A 67 -15.57 -19.61 21.37
N GLU A 68 -16.35 -18.86 22.13
CA GLU A 68 -16.22 -18.73 23.59
C GLU A 68 -16.41 -20.10 24.27
N PHE A 69 -15.57 -20.44 25.24
CA PHE A 69 -15.59 -21.76 25.91
C PHE A 69 -15.44 -21.68 27.43
N LEU A 70 -15.94 -22.71 28.13
CA LEU A 70 -15.78 -22.88 29.58
C LEU A 70 -14.39 -23.44 29.92
N VAL A 71 -13.73 -22.84 30.91
CA VAL A 71 -12.38 -23.18 31.37
C VAL A 71 -12.41 -24.29 32.42
N ASN A 72 -13.28 -24.20 33.42
CA ASN A 72 -13.43 -25.20 34.48
C ASN A 72 -14.28 -26.39 34.00
N THR A 73 -14.03 -27.59 34.56
CA THR A 73 -14.89 -28.77 34.36
C THR A 73 -15.82 -29.02 35.54
N SER A 74 -15.43 -28.57 36.74
CA SER A 74 -16.30 -28.58 37.90
C SER A 74 -17.30 -27.43 37.80
N THR A 75 -18.59 -27.73 37.81
CA THR A 75 -19.69 -26.78 37.56
C THR A 75 -20.52 -26.48 38.81
N THR A 76 -19.87 -26.48 39.98
CA THR A 76 -20.53 -26.29 41.27
C THR A 76 -19.78 -25.26 42.07
N GLU A 77 -20.50 -24.40 42.78
CA GLU A 77 -19.94 -23.31 43.57
C GLU A 77 -19.07 -22.35 42.73
N TYR A 78 -18.15 -21.62 43.35
CA TYR A 78 -17.44 -20.50 42.75
C TYR A 78 -16.10 -20.90 42.12
N GLN A 79 -15.83 -20.43 40.90
CA GLN A 79 -14.52 -20.45 40.26
C GLN A 79 -14.11 -19.01 39.91
N THR A 80 -13.01 -18.56 40.48
CA THR A 80 -12.59 -17.14 40.46
C THR A 80 -11.08 -17.00 40.30
N GLU A 81 -10.60 -15.76 40.15
CA GLU A 81 -9.17 -15.41 40.20
C GLU A 81 -8.34 -16.16 39.14
N ALA A 82 -8.84 -16.24 37.91
CA ALA A 82 -8.12 -16.89 36.82
C ALA A 82 -6.75 -16.22 36.57
N THR A 83 -5.79 -16.99 36.06
CA THR A 83 -4.48 -16.54 35.60
C THR A 83 -3.97 -17.41 34.46
N ILE A 84 -3.20 -16.85 33.53
CA ILE A 84 -2.86 -17.51 32.27
C ILE A 84 -1.36 -17.44 31.98
N THR A 85 -0.78 -18.54 31.50
CA THR A 85 0.55 -18.52 30.87
C THR A 85 0.55 -19.27 29.55
N ALA A 86 1.31 -18.75 28.58
CA ALA A 86 1.52 -19.40 27.29
C ALA A 86 2.63 -20.46 27.39
N LEU A 87 2.45 -21.56 26.70
CA LEU A 87 3.41 -22.64 26.54
C LEU A 87 3.90 -22.69 25.07
N PRO A 88 5.02 -23.39 24.80
CA PRO A 88 5.47 -23.59 23.43
C PRO A 88 4.43 -24.27 22.53
N GLY A 89 4.35 -23.81 21.28
CA GLY A 89 3.48 -24.39 20.25
C GLY A 89 2.03 -23.91 20.30
N GLY A 90 1.77 -22.69 20.77
CA GLY A 90 0.43 -22.08 20.83
C GLY A 90 -0.40 -22.51 22.04
N ARG A 91 0.01 -23.57 22.74
CA ARG A 91 -0.66 -24.08 23.95
C ARG A 91 -0.64 -23.05 25.09
N PHE A 92 -1.56 -23.19 26.04
CA PHE A 92 -1.57 -22.36 27.24
C PHE A 92 -2.12 -23.11 28.45
N VAL A 93 -1.88 -22.58 29.65
CA VAL A 93 -2.40 -23.09 30.92
C VAL A 93 -3.16 -21.97 31.61
N ILE A 94 -4.36 -22.29 32.08
CA ILE A 94 -5.14 -21.41 32.95
C ILE A 94 -5.16 -22.04 34.35
N ALA A 95 -4.83 -21.26 35.38
CA ALA A 95 -4.99 -21.64 36.78
C ALA A 95 -6.01 -20.72 37.48
N TRP A 96 -6.70 -21.22 38.50
CA TRP A 96 -7.77 -20.48 39.19
C TRP A 96 -8.03 -20.99 40.61
N SER A 97 -8.76 -20.19 41.39
CA SER A 97 -9.30 -20.52 42.70
C SER A 97 -10.63 -21.24 42.56
N ASP A 98 -10.73 -22.46 43.10
CA ASP A 98 -11.88 -23.35 42.97
C ASP A 98 -12.52 -23.64 44.34
N TYR A 99 -13.76 -23.20 44.53
CA TYR A 99 -14.55 -23.49 45.74
C TYR A 99 -15.49 -24.70 45.56
N SER A 100 -15.26 -25.55 44.56
CA SER A 100 -16.15 -26.69 44.31
C SER A 100 -16.08 -27.79 45.38
N GLN A 101 -15.07 -27.74 46.25
CA GLN A 101 -14.81 -28.76 47.29
C GLN A 101 -14.77 -30.19 46.73
N SER A 102 -14.24 -30.33 45.51
CA SER A 102 -14.18 -31.58 44.75
C SER A 102 -12.75 -31.92 44.31
N GLY A 103 -12.56 -32.94 43.46
CA GLY A 103 -11.31 -33.12 42.70
C GLY A 103 -10.01 -33.32 43.48
N GLY A 104 -10.08 -33.68 44.77
CA GLY A 104 -8.91 -33.95 45.61
C GLY A 104 -8.74 -32.98 46.77
N ASP A 105 -9.46 -31.86 46.78
CA ASP A 105 -9.54 -30.92 47.89
C ASP A 105 -11.02 -30.74 48.28
N THR A 106 -11.36 -31.14 49.50
CA THR A 106 -12.74 -31.05 50.01
C THR A 106 -12.85 -30.07 51.18
N SER A 107 -11.91 -29.12 51.28
CA SER A 107 -11.90 -28.12 52.34
C SER A 107 -12.63 -26.85 51.89
N ASP A 108 -11.91 -25.78 51.58
CA ASP A 108 -12.41 -24.50 51.09
C ASP A 108 -11.89 -24.28 49.66
N TYR A 109 -11.31 -23.11 49.35
CA TYR A 109 -10.75 -22.85 48.02
C TYR A 109 -9.49 -23.71 47.75
N ALA A 110 -9.45 -24.33 46.58
CA ALA A 110 -8.29 -25.02 46.03
C ALA A 110 -7.70 -24.25 44.84
N VAL A 111 -6.43 -24.50 44.50
CA VAL A 111 -5.86 -24.00 43.25
C VAL A 111 -5.89 -25.11 42.21
N ARG A 112 -6.53 -24.84 41.06
CA ARG A 112 -6.62 -25.77 39.94
C ARG A 112 -6.01 -25.21 38.68
N ALA A 113 -5.71 -26.09 37.75
CA ALA A 113 -5.26 -25.70 36.42
C ALA A 113 -5.73 -26.68 35.33
N GLN A 114 -5.79 -26.15 34.11
CA GLN A 114 -6.08 -26.90 32.88
C GLN A 114 -5.17 -26.43 31.75
N ILE A 115 -4.66 -27.39 30.97
CA ILE A 115 -3.90 -27.12 29.75
C ILE A 115 -4.83 -27.14 28.53
N PHE A 116 -4.59 -26.22 27.61
CA PHE A 116 -5.32 -26.09 26.37
C PHE A 116 -4.36 -26.02 25.19
N ASP A 117 -4.85 -26.46 24.03
CA ASP A 117 -4.24 -26.15 22.74
C ASP A 117 -4.57 -24.71 22.33
N GLY A 118 -3.88 -24.19 21.32
CA GLY A 118 -4.03 -22.79 20.90
C GLY A 118 -5.43 -22.41 20.41
N ASP A 119 -6.25 -23.38 20.01
CA ASP A 119 -7.66 -23.19 19.63
C ASP A 119 -8.65 -23.22 20.81
N GLY A 120 -8.15 -23.39 22.05
CA GLY A 120 -9.00 -23.52 23.24
C GLY A 120 -9.47 -24.94 23.52
N SER A 121 -9.05 -25.95 22.75
CA SER A 121 -9.35 -27.35 23.04
C SER A 121 -8.54 -27.86 24.24
N ARG A 122 -9.15 -28.72 25.07
CA ARG A 122 -8.52 -29.22 26.31
C ARG A 122 -7.45 -30.27 26.03
N ILE A 123 -6.28 -30.13 26.63
CA ILE A 123 -5.21 -31.14 26.66
C ILE A 123 -5.17 -31.78 28.04
N GLY A 124 -5.48 -33.07 28.10
CA GLY A 124 -5.53 -33.80 29.36
C GLY A 124 -6.71 -33.37 30.26
N ASN A 125 -6.65 -33.79 31.52
CA ASN A 125 -7.67 -33.49 32.52
C ASN A 125 -7.27 -32.30 33.38
N GLU A 126 -8.29 -31.65 33.96
CA GLU A 126 -8.12 -30.67 35.02
C GLU A 126 -7.37 -31.30 36.20
N PHE A 127 -6.44 -30.56 36.80
CA PHE A 127 -5.58 -31.06 37.86
C PHE A 127 -5.43 -30.07 39.03
N LEU A 128 -5.23 -30.65 40.23
CA LEU A 128 -5.00 -29.90 41.46
C LEU A 128 -3.54 -29.43 41.54
N VAL A 129 -3.36 -28.13 41.76
CA VAL A 129 -2.04 -27.49 41.85
C VAL A 129 -1.47 -27.66 43.25
N ASN A 130 -2.20 -27.25 44.28
CA ASN A 130 -1.79 -27.38 45.68
C ASN A 130 -1.69 -28.87 46.09
N THR A 131 -0.81 -29.16 47.03
CA THR A 131 -0.76 -30.45 47.73
C THR A 131 -1.35 -30.32 49.13
N THR A 132 -1.21 -29.13 49.72
CA THR A 132 -1.86 -28.74 50.97
C THR A 132 -3.32 -28.38 50.72
N THR A 133 -4.25 -29.11 51.35
CA THR A 133 -5.71 -29.01 51.09
C THR A 133 -6.50 -28.59 52.33
N LEU A 134 -5.89 -27.80 53.22
CA LEU A 134 -6.54 -27.35 54.45
C LEU A 134 -6.78 -25.86 54.34
N TYR A 135 -8.03 -25.42 54.51
CA TYR A 135 -8.44 -24.02 54.34
C TYR A 135 -8.11 -23.46 52.96
N ASP A 136 -8.31 -22.16 52.78
CA ASP A 136 -8.17 -21.47 51.50
C ASP A 136 -6.77 -21.59 50.90
N GLN A 137 -6.74 -21.94 49.62
CA GLN A 137 -5.64 -21.77 48.68
C GLN A 137 -6.15 -20.87 47.56
N ARG A 138 -5.66 -19.62 47.49
CA ARG A 138 -6.27 -18.54 46.70
C ARG A 138 -5.23 -17.74 45.92
N GLU A 139 -5.71 -16.87 45.03
CA GLU A 139 -4.94 -15.88 44.27
C GLU A 139 -3.78 -16.50 43.48
N PRO A 140 -4.03 -17.50 42.60
CA PRO A 140 -2.96 -18.11 41.84
C PRO A 140 -2.37 -17.15 40.82
N THR A 141 -1.07 -17.29 40.62
CA THR A 141 -0.27 -16.54 39.64
C THR A 141 0.70 -17.52 38.97
N ILE A 142 0.89 -17.38 37.66
CA ILE A 142 1.57 -18.38 36.84
C ILE A 142 2.55 -17.76 35.85
N THR A 143 3.70 -18.41 35.65
CA THR A 143 4.63 -18.06 34.57
C THR A 143 5.26 -19.30 33.95
N ALA A 144 5.45 -19.28 32.62
CA ALA A 144 6.23 -20.26 31.90
C ALA A 144 7.72 -19.93 31.98
N LEU A 145 8.54 -20.96 32.12
CA LEU A 145 10.00 -20.89 32.15
C LEU A 145 10.58 -21.13 30.75
N ALA A 146 11.80 -20.63 30.52
CA ALA A 146 12.49 -20.73 29.24
C ALA A 146 12.74 -22.18 28.77
N ASP A 147 12.69 -23.17 29.66
CA ASP A 147 12.84 -24.59 29.35
C ASP A 147 11.50 -25.31 29.05
N GLY A 148 10.39 -24.56 28.99
CA GLY A 148 9.05 -25.07 28.69
C GLY A 148 8.26 -25.56 29.91
N ARG A 149 8.85 -25.56 31.11
CA ARG A 149 8.12 -25.79 32.37
C ARG A 149 7.30 -24.57 32.75
N PHE A 150 6.44 -24.68 33.75
CA PHE A 150 5.75 -23.52 34.34
C PHE A 150 5.71 -23.62 35.86
N VAL A 151 5.52 -22.48 36.52
CA VAL A 151 5.43 -22.37 37.98
C VAL A 151 4.14 -21.67 38.34
N VAL A 152 3.42 -22.23 39.31
CA VAL A 152 2.24 -21.59 39.91
C VAL A 152 2.59 -21.22 41.35
N ALA A 153 2.33 -19.98 41.74
CA ALA A 153 2.41 -19.48 43.12
C ALA A 153 1.02 -19.05 43.60
N TRP A 154 0.75 -19.12 44.91
CA TRP A 154 -0.56 -18.81 45.48
C TRP A 154 -0.46 -18.43 46.97
N SER A 155 -1.51 -17.81 47.50
CA SER A 155 -1.71 -17.53 48.92
C SER A 155 -2.27 -18.78 49.63
N ASP A 156 -1.55 -19.30 50.62
CA ASP A 156 -1.91 -20.46 51.43
C ASP A 156 -2.37 -20.03 52.83
N TYR A 157 -3.62 -20.31 53.18
CA TYR A 157 -4.21 -19.99 54.49
C TYR A 157 -4.28 -21.21 55.43
N SER A 158 -3.61 -22.31 55.07
CA SER A 158 -3.66 -23.56 55.83
C SER A 158 -3.05 -23.46 57.22
N GLY A 159 -2.09 -22.54 57.41
CA GLY A 159 -1.26 -22.49 58.62
C GLY A 159 -0.53 -23.81 58.88
N SER A 160 -0.09 -24.49 57.82
CA SER A 160 0.48 -25.84 57.87
C SER A 160 1.87 -25.94 57.23
N GLY A 161 2.55 -27.07 57.47
CA GLY A 161 3.89 -27.31 56.94
C GLY A 161 4.97 -26.48 57.65
N ASP A 162 5.76 -25.78 56.86
CA ASP A 162 6.89 -24.92 57.27
C ASP A 162 6.51 -23.47 57.59
N ASP A 163 5.21 -23.12 57.46
CA ASP A 163 4.66 -21.84 57.91
C ASP A 163 3.34 -22.08 58.67
N THR A 164 3.34 -21.81 59.98
CA THR A 164 2.19 -22.08 60.86
C THR A 164 1.65 -20.84 61.56
N LEU A 165 2.14 -19.64 61.22
CA LEU A 165 1.87 -18.41 61.98
C LEU A 165 1.23 -17.29 61.13
N GLY A 166 0.44 -17.69 60.13
CA GLY A 166 -0.39 -16.82 59.29
C GLY A 166 -0.67 -17.45 57.93
N SER A 167 -0.89 -16.62 56.91
CA SER A 167 -0.99 -17.08 55.51
C SER A 167 0.39 -17.02 54.87
N ALA A 168 0.75 -18.03 54.08
CA ALA A 168 2.04 -18.13 53.41
C ALA A 168 1.89 -17.88 51.90
N VAL A 169 3.00 -17.64 51.22
CA VAL A 169 3.08 -17.76 49.76
C VAL A 169 3.75 -19.09 49.43
N ARG A 170 3.06 -19.94 48.67
CA ARG A 170 3.56 -21.25 48.25
C ARG A 170 3.66 -21.32 46.74
N ALA A 171 4.48 -22.24 46.24
CA ALA A 171 4.63 -22.48 44.81
C ALA A 171 4.90 -23.95 44.46
N GLN A 172 4.63 -24.32 43.22
CA GLN A 172 4.88 -25.64 42.63
C GLN A 172 5.33 -25.49 41.18
N VAL A 173 6.39 -26.23 40.81
CA VAL A 173 6.88 -26.32 39.43
C VAL A 173 6.22 -27.48 38.70
N PHE A 174 5.91 -27.31 37.42
CA PHE A 174 5.27 -28.30 36.56
C PHE A 174 6.00 -28.44 35.23
N ASN A 175 5.97 -29.65 34.66
CA ASN A 175 6.32 -29.87 33.26
C ASN A 175 5.25 -29.30 32.33
N ALA A 176 5.57 -29.14 31.05
CA ALA A 176 4.65 -28.65 30.01
C ALA A 176 3.40 -29.53 29.78
N ASP A 177 3.34 -30.71 30.41
CA ASP A 177 2.19 -31.64 30.39
C ASP A 177 1.35 -31.59 31.68
N GLY A 178 1.71 -30.71 32.63
CA GLY A 178 1.01 -30.54 33.90
C GLY A 178 1.46 -31.51 35.01
N SER A 179 2.47 -32.35 34.78
CA SER A 179 3.03 -33.19 35.83
C SER A 179 3.92 -32.37 36.80
N LYS A 180 3.75 -32.58 38.12
CA LYS A 180 4.53 -31.88 39.17
C LYS A 180 6.03 -32.24 39.08
N VAL A 181 6.88 -31.22 39.15
CA VAL A 181 8.34 -31.34 39.29
C VAL A 181 8.74 -30.96 40.71
N GLY A 182 9.34 -31.90 41.44
CA GLY A 182 9.59 -31.70 42.87
C GLY A 182 8.30 -31.68 43.69
N GLY A 183 8.37 -31.09 44.87
CA GLY A 183 7.21 -30.88 45.74
C GLY A 183 6.87 -29.39 45.88
N GLU A 184 5.72 -29.14 46.49
CA GLU A 184 5.30 -27.81 46.92
C GLU A 184 6.33 -27.20 47.88
N PHE A 185 6.66 -25.93 47.71
CA PHE A 185 7.67 -25.24 48.51
C PHE A 185 7.23 -23.84 48.93
N LEU A 186 7.77 -23.38 50.06
CA LEU A 186 7.52 -22.07 50.64
C LEU A 186 8.33 -20.97 49.94
N VAL A 187 7.65 -19.92 49.48
CA VAL A 187 8.26 -18.76 48.82
C VAL A 187 8.83 -17.80 49.84
N ASN A 188 8.01 -17.35 50.80
CA ASN A 188 8.44 -16.45 51.86
C ASN A 188 9.48 -17.10 52.78
N THR A 189 10.35 -16.29 53.39
CA THR A 189 11.24 -16.71 54.48
C THR A 189 10.72 -16.18 55.81
N THR A 190 10.08 -15.01 55.79
CA THR A 190 9.34 -14.47 56.92
C THR A 190 8.01 -15.20 57.06
N THR A 191 7.79 -15.91 58.17
CA THR A 191 6.61 -16.78 58.40
C THR A 191 5.65 -16.24 59.45
N SER A 192 5.78 -14.97 59.82
CA SER A 192 4.92 -14.36 60.84
C SER A 192 3.92 -13.43 60.18
N SER A 193 2.67 -13.41 60.66
CA SER A 193 1.62 -12.56 60.08
C SER A 193 1.24 -13.04 58.67
N TYR A 194 0.63 -12.19 57.86
CA TYR A 194 0.13 -12.57 56.55
C TYR A 194 1.13 -12.26 55.43
N GLN A 195 1.38 -13.24 54.58
CA GLN A 195 2.05 -13.14 53.28
C GLN A 195 1.03 -13.51 52.19
N ARG A 196 0.73 -12.59 51.27
CA ARG A 196 -0.39 -12.70 50.31
C ARG A 196 -0.16 -11.97 49.00
N ASP A 197 -1.10 -12.08 48.06
CA ASP A 197 -1.12 -11.41 46.76
C ASP A 197 0.17 -11.63 45.94
N PRO A 198 0.54 -12.89 45.63
CA PRO A 198 1.76 -13.14 44.90
C PRO A 198 1.68 -12.66 43.45
N ALA A 199 2.82 -12.24 42.90
CA ALA A 199 3.03 -11.95 41.49
C ALA A 199 4.34 -12.58 41.02
N ILE A 200 4.37 -13.16 39.82
CA ILE A 200 5.51 -13.95 39.34
C ILE A 200 5.93 -13.55 37.92
N THR A 201 7.25 -13.57 37.67
CA THR A 201 7.81 -13.43 36.31
C THR A 201 8.99 -14.37 36.11
N ALA A 202 9.15 -14.89 34.88
CA ALA A 202 10.31 -15.66 34.48
C ALA A 202 11.40 -14.75 33.89
N LEU A 203 12.66 -15.03 34.24
CA LEU A 203 13.83 -14.35 33.73
C LEU A 203 14.39 -15.10 32.52
N PRO A 204 15.06 -14.41 31.56
CA PRO A 204 15.53 -15.04 30.33
C PRO A 204 16.65 -16.07 30.55
N ASP A 205 17.30 -16.04 31.72
CA ASP A 205 18.33 -17.01 32.12
C ASP A 205 17.76 -18.29 32.76
N GLY A 206 16.43 -18.44 32.76
CA GLY A 206 15.70 -19.61 33.27
C GLY A 206 15.30 -19.51 34.75
N ARG A 207 15.73 -18.47 35.47
CA ARG A 207 15.28 -18.20 36.84
C ARG A 207 13.87 -17.59 36.84
N PHE A 208 13.27 -17.44 38.01
CA PHE A 208 12.02 -16.69 38.18
C PHE A 208 12.03 -15.88 39.48
N VAL A 209 11.17 -14.87 39.55
CA VAL A 209 11.03 -13.98 40.71
C VAL A 209 9.58 -14.00 41.16
N VAL A 210 9.35 -14.15 42.47
CA VAL A 210 8.04 -13.98 43.08
C VAL A 210 8.08 -12.75 43.98
N ALA A 211 7.12 -11.84 43.80
CA ALA A 211 6.85 -10.71 44.68
C ALA A 211 5.52 -10.92 45.43
N TRP A 212 5.37 -10.38 46.64
CA TRP A 212 4.16 -10.53 47.46
C TRP A 212 4.02 -9.41 48.49
N ALA A 213 2.82 -9.24 49.05
CA ALA A 213 2.55 -8.33 50.16
C ALA A 213 2.79 -9.03 51.52
N ASP A 214 3.51 -8.38 52.42
CA ASP A 214 3.91 -8.91 53.74
C ASP A 214 3.49 -7.95 54.86
N SER A 215 2.68 -8.44 55.80
CA SER A 215 2.22 -7.68 56.98
C SER A 215 2.97 -8.05 58.26
N SER A 216 4.19 -8.59 58.14
CA SER A 216 4.97 -9.05 59.29
C SER A 216 5.58 -7.91 60.09
N GLN A 217 5.76 -6.74 59.45
CA GLN A 217 6.51 -5.60 59.99
C GLN A 217 7.98 -5.96 60.34
N LEU A 218 8.54 -6.99 59.70
CA LEU A 218 9.92 -7.42 59.84
C LEU A 218 10.74 -7.04 58.59
N GLY A 219 11.99 -7.48 58.49
CA GLY A 219 12.77 -7.39 57.25
C GLY A 219 13.08 -5.98 56.72
N GLY A 220 12.93 -4.92 57.52
CA GLY A 220 13.28 -3.55 57.14
C GLY A 220 12.09 -2.59 56.96
N ASP A 221 10.86 -3.06 57.12
CA ASP A 221 9.65 -2.24 57.09
C ASP A 221 8.85 -2.44 58.38
N PRO A 222 8.77 -1.44 59.29
CA PRO A 222 8.14 -1.59 60.59
C PRO A 222 6.66 -1.16 60.65
N ASP A 223 6.04 -0.75 59.54
CA ASP A 223 4.68 -0.20 59.53
C ASP A 223 3.83 -0.83 58.41
N GLY A 224 2.57 -1.16 58.72
CA GLY A 224 1.62 -1.72 57.75
C GLY A 224 2.09 -2.95 56.96
N TYR A 225 1.79 -2.96 55.65
CA TYR A 225 2.18 -4.01 54.70
C TYR A 225 3.36 -3.51 53.86
N SER A 226 4.30 -4.39 53.56
CA SER A 226 5.44 -4.14 52.68
C SER A 226 5.37 -5.02 51.44
N VAL A 227 6.04 -4.63 50.35
CA VAL A 227 6.22 -5.50 49.18
C VAL A 227 7.58 -6.19 49.27
N ARG A 228 7.57 -7.52 49.16
CA ARG A 228 8.75 -8.39 49.24
C ARG A 228 8.96 -9.12 47.93
N ALA A 229 10.19 -9.59 47.70
CA ALA A 229 10.47 -10.50 46.61
C ALA A 229 11.63 -11.47 46.91
N GLN A 230 11.66 -12.56 46.13
CA GLN A 230 12.67 -13.60 46.20
C GLN A 230 12.94 -14.15 44.78
N VAL A 231 14.22 -14.33 44.46
CA VAL A 231 14.66 -14.96 43.20
C VAL A 231 14.80 -16.48 43.39
N PHE A 232 14.44 -17.26 42.39
CA PHE A 232 14.50 -18.72 42.39
C PHE A 232 15.17 -19.26 41.14
N ASN A 233 15.85 -20.39 41.26
CA ASN A 233 16.25 -21.20 40.13
C ASN A 233 15.03 -21.88 39.50
N ALA A 234 15.18 -22.36 38.27
CA ALA A 234 14.13 -23.06 37.53
C ALA A 234 13.57 -24.31 38.26
N ASP A 235 14.29 -24.86 39.24
CA ASP A 235 13.84 -26.01 40.05
C ASP A 235 13.08 -25.62 41.33
N GLY A 236 12.88 -24.32 41.58
CA GLY A 236 12.22 -23.79 42.77
C GLY A 236 13.16 -23.55 43.96
N SER A 237 14.48 -23.76 43.82
CA SER A 237 15.43 -23.43 44.89
C SER A 237 15.71 -21.92 44.97
N LYS A 238 15.72 -21.36 46.19
CA LYS A 238 15.99 -19.92 46.44
C LYS A 238 17.40 -19.51 46.00
N VAL A 239 17.51 -18.38 45.32
CA VAL A 239 18.77 -17.70 44.94
C VAL A 239 18.90 -16.42 45.75
N GLY A 240 19.97 -16.29 46.53
CA GLY A 240 20.11 -15.17 47.46
C GLY A 240 19.10 -15.24 48.61
N GLY A 241 18.81 -14.09 49.22
CA GLY A 241 17.81 -13.97 50.29
C GLY A 241 16.63 -13.10 49.87
N GLU A 242 15.58 -13.16 50.67
CA GLU A 242 14.39 -12.32 50.54
C GLU A 242 14.79 -10.84 50.69
N PHE A 243 14.23 -9.98 49.84
CA PHE A 243 14.54 -8.54 49.83
C PHE A 243 13.28 -7.67 49.80
N LEU A 244 13.41 -6.46 50.35
CA LEU A 244 12.37 -5.43 50.38
C LEU A 244 12.32 -4.71 49.03
N VAL A 245 11.13 -4.62 48.44
CA VAL A 245 10.90 -3.94 47.16
C VAL A 245 10.73 -2.44 47.36
N ASN A 246 9.77 -2.03 48.19
CA ASN A 246 9.49 -0.63 48.49
C ASN A 246 10.63 0.04 49.26
N THR A 247 10.69 1.36 49.18
CA THR A 247 11.62 2.25 49.90
C THR A 247 10.87 3.09 50.91
N ALA A 248 9.65 3.53 50.58
CA ALA A 248 8.71 4.09 51.55
C ALA A 248 8.17 2.97 52.44
N THR A 249 8.34 3.11 53.76
CA THR A 249 7.98 2.09 54.77
C THR A 249 6.89 2.60 55.72
N ALA A 250 6.01 3.45 55.21
CA ALA A 250 4.94 4.07 56.01
C ALA A 250 3.61 3.62 55.47
N SER A 251 2.64 3.32 56.34
CA SER A 251 1.34 2.76 55.96
C SER A 251 1.47 1.46 55.15
N ILE A 252 0.65 1.29 54.11
CA ILE A 252 0.43 0.01 53.43
C ILE A 252 0.95 0.08 51.98
N GLN A 253 1.81 -0.87 51.62
CA GLN A 253 2.22 -1.18 50.25
C GLN A 253 1.73 -2.58 49.89
N PHE A 254 0.93 -2.70 48.82
CA PHE A 254 0.21 -3.93 48.47
C PHE A 254 -0.09 -4.02 46.97
N GLU A 255 -0.71 -5.12 46.52
CA GLU A 255 -1.01 -5.41 45.11
C GLU A 255 0.22 -5.33 44.18
N PRO A 256 1.29 -6.10 44.45
CA PRO A 256 2.45 -6.09 43.57
C PRO A 256 2.11 -6.70 42.20
N THR A 257 2.64 -6.11 41.14
CA THR A 257 2.71 -6.71 39.80
C THR A 257 4.14 -6.65 39.29
N ILE A 258 4.51 -7.59 38.43
CA ILE A 258 5.91 -7.78 38.03
C ILE A 258 6.02 -8.19 36.57
N THR A 259 7.00 -7.61 35.85
CA THR A 259 7.37 -8.05 34.51
C THR A 259 8.87 -8.04 34.30
N THR A 260 9.34 -8.85 33.37
CA THR A 260 10.74 -8.95 32.96
C THR A 260 10.97 -8.13 31.71
N LEU A 261 12.03 -7.33 31.69
CA LEU A 261 12.46 -6.53 30.54
C LEU A 261 13.35 -7.35 29.60
N SER A 262 13.44 -6.93 28.34
CA SER A 262 14.21 -7.64 27.30
C SER A 262 15.72 -7.71 27.58
N ASP A 263 16.24 -6.82 28.43
CA ASP A 263 17.65 -6.82 28.87
C ASP A 263 17.92 -7.72 30.09
N GLY A 264 16.90 -8.45 30.57
CA GLY A 264 16.98 -9.38 31.69
C GLY A 264 16.76 -8.77 33.08
N ARG A 265 16.57 -7.46 33.18
CA ARG A 265 16.08 -6.80 34.41
C ARG A 265 14.60 -7.09 34.60
N PHE A 266 14.06 -6.76 35.78
CA PHE A 266 12.63 -6.84 36.04
C PHE A 266 12.13 -5.59 36.76
N VAL A 267 10.84 -5.30 36.64
CA VAL A 267 10.19 -4.16 37.27
C VAL A 267 9.05 -4.67 38.13
N VAL A 268 8.97 -4.17 39.37
CA VAL A 268 7.83 -4.40 40.26
C VAL A 268 7.07 -3.08 40.40
N ALA A 269 5.76 -3.11 40.20
CA ALA A 269 4.84 -2.00 40.46
C ALA A 269 3.86 -2.38 41.57
N TRP A 270 3.38 -1.42 42.36
CA TRP A 270 2.48 -1.68 43.50
C TRP A 270 1.63 -0.46 43.87
N THR A 271 0.56 -0.69 44.65
CA THR A 271 -0.27 0.35 45.26
C THR A 271 0.36 0.80 46.59
N ASP A 272 0.50 2.12 46.78
CA ASP A 272 1.15 2.74 47.94
C ASP A 272 0.23 3.74 48.66
N ASP A 273 -0.10 3.48 49.93
CA ASP A 273 -0.89 4.36 50.82
C ASP A 273 0.00 5.22 51.72
N SER A 274 1.30 5.34 51.41
CA SER A 274 2.23 6.06 52.28
C SER A 274 2.03 7.59 52.28
N GLN A 275 1.34 8.13 51.26
CA GLN A 275 1.16 9.57 51.02
C GLN A 275 2.51 10.33 51.11
N SER A 276 3.55 9.76 50.50
CA SER A 276 4.92 10.23 50.61
C SER A 276 5.54 10.59 49.25
N GLY A 277 6.69 11.28 49.25
CA GLY A 277 7.39 11.63 48.02
C GLY A 277 6.61 12.61 47.14
N ASP A 278 6.50 12.29 45.85
CA ASP A 278 5.89 13.16 44.83
C ASP A 278 4.36 13.03 44.73
N ASP A 279 3.75 12.12 45.51
CA ASP A 279 2.30 11.94 45.62
C ASP A 279 1.87 11.90 47.10
N ALA A 280 1.21 12.97 47.54
CA ALA A 280 0.86 13.20 48.94
C ALA A 280 -0.66 13.24 49.18
N GLU A 281 -1.49 12.87 48.20
CA GLU A 281 -2.95 13.00 48.29
C GLU A 281 -3.68 11.71 47.87
N GLY A 282 -3.61 10.68 48.72
CA GLY A 282 -4.34 9.42 48.55
C GLY A 282 -3.41 8.25 48.28
N TRP A 283 -3.83 7.31 47.43
CA TRP A 283 -3.04 6.13 47.05
C TRP A 283 -2.33 6.41 45.75
N ALA A 284 -1.04 6.06 45.68
CA ALA A 284 -0.23 6.21 44.49
C ALA A 284 0.11 4.84 43.88
N VAL A 285 0.44 4.82 42.59
CA VAL A 285 1.11 3.68 41.98
C VAL A 285 2.60 3.96 41.94
N ARG A 286 3.41 3.04 42.46
CA ARG A 286 4.87 3.14 42.48
C ARG A 286 5.52 1.97 41.76
N ALA A 287 6.76 2.16 41.34
CA ALA A 287 7.54 1.09 40.76
C ALA A 287 9.05 1.21 41.08
N GLN A 288 9.74 0.08 40.94
CA GLN A 288 11.19 -0.05 41.09
C GLN A 288 11.72 -1.07 40.09
N VAL A 289 12.80 -0.70 39.39
CA VAL A 289 13.55 -1.61 38.51
C VAL A 289 14.61 -2.36 39.30
N PHE A 290 14.82 -3.63 38.99
CA PHE A 290 15.79 -4.52 39.62
C PHE A 290 16.65 -5.22 38.57
N ASN A 291 17.90 -5.48 38.93
CA ASN A 291 18.75 -6.41 38.20
C ASN A 291 18.25 -7.84 38.38
N ALA A 292 18.64 -8.74 37.48
CA ALA A 292 18.26 -10.16 37.52
C ALA A 292 18.65 -10.88 38.84
N ASP A 293 19.55 -10.34 39.65
CA ASP A 293 19.95 -10.88 40.95
C ASP A 293 19.10 -10.38 42.13
N GLY A 294 18.13 -9.50 41.88
CA GLY A 294 17.28 -8.88 42.90
C GLY A 294 17.83 -7.58 43.51
N SER A 295 18.99 -7.08 43.05
CA SER A 295 19.49 -5.77 43.48
C SER A 295 18.75 -4.62 42.78
N LYS A 296 18.44 -3.53 43.50
CA LYS A 296 17.79 -2.34 42.93
C LYS A 296 18.63 -1.72 41.82
N ALA A 297 18.03 -1.47 40.67
CA ALA A 297 18.61 -0.76 39.54
C ALA A 297 17.97 0.64 39.44
N GLY A 298 18.67 1.65 39.96
CA GLY A 298 18.11 3.00 40.09
C GLY A 298 17.23 3.16 41.33
N ASN A 299 16.47 4.26 41.36
CA ASN A 299 15.60 4.61 42.48
C ASN A 299 14.15 4.18 42.22
N GLU A 300 13.38 4.11 43.30
CA GLU A 300 11.93 4.02 43.25
C GLU A 300 11.34 5.31 42.67
N PHE A 301 10.24 5.19 41.92
CA PHE A 301 9.56 6.31 41.29
C PHE A 301 8.04 6.14 41.32
N VAL A 302 7.32 7.27 41.25
CA VAL A 302 5.85 7.31 41.13
C VAL A 302 5.48 7.13 39.65
N VAL A 303 4.53 6.23 39.39
CA VAL A 303 4.05 5.86 38.06
C VAL A 303 3.04 6.89 37.55
N ASN A 304 2.01 7.18 38.35
CA ASN A 304 0.99 8.16 38.00
C ASN A 304 1.57 9.58 37.93
N THR A 305 0.97 10.42 37.10
CA THR A 305 1.22 11.87 37.04
C THR A 305 0.08 12.62 37.74
N THR A 306 -1.13 12.09 37.64
CA THR A 306 -2.29 12.55 38.41
C THR A 306 -2.18 12.05 39.85
N THR A 307 -2.03 12.95 40.82
CA THR A 307 -1.78 12.64 42.25
C THR A 307 -2.99 12.90 43.15
N THR A 308 -4.15 13.22 42.58
CA THR A 308 -5.36 13.51 43.37
C THR A 308 -6.20 12.26 43.50
N SER A 309 -6.74 11.99 44.70
CA SER A 309 -7.60 10.82 44.97
C SER A 309 -6.80 9.51 44.97
N TYR A 310 -7.39 8.39 44.54
CA TYR A 310 -6.76 7.08 44.63
C TYR A 310 -6.35 6.55 43.25
N GLN A 311 -5.08 6.15 43.13
CA GLN A 311 -4.51 5.42 42.01
C GLN A 311 -4.03 4.05 42.52
N PHE A 312 -4.58 2.96 41.98
CA PHE A 312 -4.35 1.61 42.53
C PHE A 312 -4.56 0.50 41.49
N ALA A 313 -4.35 -0.76 41.91
CA ALA A 313 -4.46 -1.97 41.09
C ALA A 313 -3.65 -1.88 39.79
N PRO A 314 -2.30 -1.71 39.86
CA PRO A 314 -1.48 -1.63 38.67
C PRO A 314 -1.41 -2.95 37.91
N THR A 315 -1.25 -2.87 36.60
CA THR A 315 -0.84 -3.98 35.71
C THR A 315 0.32 -3.50 34.83
N ILE A 316 1.25 -4.38 34.48
CA ILE A 316 2.50 -4.01 33.80
C ILE A 316 2.85 -5.01 32.69
N THR A 317 3.36 -4.50 31.56
CA THR A 317 3.96 -5.33 30.52
C THR A 317 5.21 -4.68 29.92
N ALA A 318 6.14 -5.50 29.44
CA ALA A 318 7.40 -5.02 28.86
C ALA A 318 7.21 -4.71 27.37
N LEU A 319 7.93 -3.69 26.88
CA LEU A 319 7.95 -3.28 25.48
C LEU A 319 9.14 -3.89 24.72
N PRO A 320 9.02 -4.10 23.38
CA PRO A 320 10.10 -4.70 22.59
C PRO A 320 11.39 -3.87 22.56
N ASP A 321 11.28 -2.56 22.73
CA ASP A 321 12.40 -1.63 22.81
C ASP A 321 13.15 -1.67 24.17
N GLY A 322 12.72 -2.54 25.08
CA GLY A 322 13.24 -2.71 26.43
C GLY A 322 12.56 -1.82 27.48
N GLY A 323 11.67 -0.92 27.08
CA GLY A 323 10.80 -0.18 27.98
C GLY A 323 9.71 -1.03 28.60
N PHE A 324 8.76 -0.39 29.26
CA PHE A 324 7.55 -1.03 29.80
C PHE A 324 6.40 -0.01 29.88
N VAL A 325 5.19 -0.53 29.99
CA VAL A 325 3.98 0.27 30.23
C VAL A 325 3.29 -0.24 31.49
N VAL A 326 2.81 0.69 32.30
CA VAL A 326 1.99 0.40 33.49
C VAL A 326 0.62 1.00 33.27
N ALA A 327 -0.44 0.24 33.54
CA ALA A 327 -1.81 0.74 33.60
C ALA A 327 -2.39 0.57 35.02
N TRP A 328 -3.33 1.42 35.42
CA TRP A 328 -3.92 1.43 36.76
C TRP A 328 -5.33 2.00 36.76
N THR A 329 -6.06 1.78 37.87
CA THR A 329 -7.37 2.40 38.13
C THR A 329 -7.17 3.76 38.79
N ASP A 330 -7.79 4.79 38.23
CA ASP A 330 -7.68 6.19 38.67
C ASP A 330 -9.05 6.73 39.12
N LEU A 331 -9.13 7.18 40.38
CA LEU A 331 -10.35 7.76 40.96
C LEU A 331 -10.33 9.29 41.05
N SER A 332 -9.53 9.93 40.21
CA SER A 332 -9.32 11.39 40.24
C SER A 332 -10.50 12.22 39.70
N ASN A 333 -11.44 11.59 38.97
CA ASN A 333 -12.49 12.27 38.19
C ASN A 333 -11.90 13.32 37.22
N SER A 334 -10.85 12.95 36.49
CA SER A 334 -10.18 13.82 35.54
C SER A 334 -11.16 14.32 34.44
N PRO A 335 -10.95 15.51 33.84
CA PRO A 335 -11.90 16.07 32.88
C PRO A 335 -12.18 15.22 31.63
N ASP A 336 -11.25 14.34 31.26
CA ASP A 336 -11.35 13.38 30.15
C ASP A 336 -12.15 12.10 30.52
N ASP A 337 -12.36 11.82 31.82
CA ASP A 337 -13.30 10.82 32.33
C ASP A 337 -13.90 11.28 33.68
N PRO A 338 -15.09 11.91 33.66
CA PRO A 338 -15.67 12.54 34.85
C PRO A 338 -16.33 11.54 35.83
N PHE A 339 -16.25 10.23 35.57
CA PHE A 339 -16.78 9.20 36.46
C PHE A 339 -15.71 8.69 37.43
N LEU A 340 -16.16 7.90 38.42
CA LEU A 340 -15.35 7.62 39.60
C LEU A 340 -14.15 6.71 39.33
N ALA A 341 -14.14 5.86 38.30
CA ALA A 341 -13.01 4.98 38.02
C ALA A 341 -12.67 4.92 36.53
N ALA A 342 -11.52 5.50 36.16
CA ALA A 342 -10.96 5.48 34.81
C ALA A 342 -9.73 4.55 34.76
N LEU A 343 -9.42 4.01 33.58
CA LEU A 343 -8.16 3.29 33.37
C LEU A 343 -7.14 4.19 32.70
N ARG A 344 -5.99 4.34 33.34
CA ARG A 344 -4.88 5.16 32.85
C ARG A 344 -3.63 4.33 32.64
N ALA A 345 -2.75 4.80 31.78
CA ALA A 345 -1.46 4.17 31.53
C ALA A 345 -0.34 5.19 31.26
N GLN A 346 0.90 4.75 31.46
CA GLN A 346 2.12 5.51 31.21
C GLN A 346 3.22 4.58 30.66
N VAL A 347 3.91 5.05 29.62
CA VAL A 347 5.07 4.37 29.06
C VAL A 347 6.35 4.83 29.75
N PHE A 348 7.30 3.91 29.93
CA PHE A 348 8.58 4.12 30.57
C PHE A 348 9.72 3.53 29.74
N ASN A 349 10.87 4.19 29.77
CA ASN A 349 12.13 3.58 29.34
C ASN A 349 12.53 2.49 30.34
N ALA A 350 13.48 1.65 29.92
CA ALA A 350 14.00 0.55 30.73
C ALA A 350 14.61 0.99 32.08
N ASP A 351 14.94 2.27 32.27
CA ASP A 351 15.48 2.83 33.52
C ASP A 351 14.40 3.39 34.46
N GLY A 352 13.12 3.35 34.07
CA GLY A 352 12.01 3.90 34.84
C GLY A 352 11.70 5.37 34.56
N SER A 353 12.38 6.02 33.61
CA SER A 353 12.02 7.37 33.19
C SER A 353 10.76 7.38 32.29
N LYS A 354 9.83 8.29 32.56
CA LYS A 354 8.58 8.46 31.79
C LYS A 354 8.85 8.82 30.33
N VAL A 355 8.08 8.23 29.43
CA VAL A 355 8.09 8.51 27.99
C VAL A 355 6.72 9.00 27.56
N GLY A 356 6.66 10.24 27.08
CA GLY A 356 5.39 10.89 26.76
C GLY A 356 4.53 11.14 28.00
N ASP A 357 3.29 11.54 27.76
CA ASP A 357 2.31 11.85 28.80
C ASP A 357 1.49 10.61 29.19
N GLU A 358 0.92 10.67 30.40
CA GLU A 358 -0.11 9.76 30.88
C GLU A 358 -1.32 9.79 29.93
N PHE A 359 -1.95 8.63 29.69
CA PHE A 359 -3.09 8.53 28.79
C PHE A 359 -4.21 7.65 29.32
N LEU A 360 -5.44 8.01 28.93
CA LEU A 360 -6.64 7.21 29.15
C LEU A 360 -6.63 5.96 28.24
N VAL A 361 -6.94 4.80 28.82
CA VAL A 361 -6.99 3.50 28.15
C VAL A 361 -8.38 3.22 27.58
N ASN A 362 -9.43 3.47 28.37
CA ASN A 362 -10.81 3.28 27.95
C ASN A 362 -11.26 4.43 27.04
N THR A 363 -12.02 4.11 25.99
CA THR A 363 -12.73 5.13 25.20
C THR A 363 -14.14 5.37 25.75
N THR A 364 -14.73 4.34 26.35
CA THR A 364 -15.99 4.45 27.09
C THR A 364 -15.75 5.12 28.45
N THR A 365 -16.19 6.37 28.58
CA THR A 365 -16.04 7.19 29.80
C THR A 365 -17.34 7.29 30.58
N LYS A 366 -18.10 6.20 30.66
CA LYS A 366 -19.36 6.14 31.39
C LYS A 366 -19.25 5.06 32.46
N ALA A 367 -19.50 5.44 33.71
CA ALA A 367 -19.39 4.54 34.87
C ALA A 367 -17.97 3.95 35.03
N ASP A 368 -17.83 2.98 35.93
CA ASP A 368 -16.52 2.52 36.41
C ASP A 368 -15.85 1.56 35.42
N GLN A 369 -14.55 1.77 35.21
CA GLN A 369 -13.63 0.91 34.46
C GLN A 369 -12.56 0.40 35.43
N LYS A 370 -12.41 -0.91 35.59
CA LYS A 370 -11.56 -1.51 36.65
C LYS A 370 -11.00 -2.88 36.27
N GLN A 371 -10.13 -3.43 37.14
CA GLN A 371 -9.57 -4.78 37.03
C GLN A 371 -8.87 -5.05 35.69
N ALA A 372 -8.00 -4.11 35.27
CA ALA A 372 -7.27 -4.23 34.02
C ALA A 372 -6.25 -5.37 34.04
N SER A 373 -6.07 -6.00 32.88
CA SER A 373 -5.01 -6.95 32.57
C SER A 373 -4.38 -6.58 31.23
N MET A 374 -3.08 -6.81 31.08
CA MET A 374 -2.33 -6.34 29.91
C MET A 374 -1.27 -7.35 29.46
N THR A 375 -1.03 -7.43 28.15
CA THR A 375 0.08 -8.20 27.58
C THR A 375 0.59 -7.57 26.27
N MET A 376 1.87 -7.78 25.96
CA MET A 376 2.51 -7.42 24.70
C MET A 376 2.18 -8.44 23.61
N LEU A 377 1.78 -7.99 22.43
CA LEU A 377 1.56 -8.81 21.23
C LEU A 377 2.89 -9.03 20.49
N LEU A 378 2.98 -10.07 19.67
CA LEU A 378 4.24 -10.45 19.01
C LEU A 378 4.70 -9.43 17.94
N ASP A 379 3.79 -8.59 17.43
CA ASP A 379 4.07 -7.54 16.46
C ASP A 379 4.53 -6.20 17.08
N GLY A 380 4.64 -6.15 18.41
CA GLY A 380 5.08 -4.99 19.17
C GLY A 380 3.98 -4.05 19.66
N ARG A 381 2.70 -4.35 19.38
CA ARG A 381 1.53 -3.69 19.98
C ARG A 381 1.24 -4.27 21.37
N PHE A 382 0.44 -3.61 22.19
CA PHE A 382 -0.04 -4.21 23.46
C PHE A 382 -1.55 -4.11 23.58
N ILE A 383 -2.14 -5.06 24.30
CA ILE A 383 -3.58 -5.08 24.57
C ILE A 383 -3.84 -4.88 26.05
N VAL A 384 -4.88 -4.13 26.37
CA VAL A 384 -5.45 -4.01 27.71
C VAL A 384 -6.87 -4.54 27.68
N ALA A 385 -7.22 -5.44 28.60
CA ALA A 385 -8.59 -5.92 28.83
C ALA A 385 -9.05 -5.53 30.24
N TRP A 386 -10.33 -5.20 30.42
CA TRP A 386 -10.86 -4.71 31.70
C TRP A 386 -12.35 -4.98 31.90
N THR A 387 -12.84 -4.73 33.11
CA THR A 387 -14.25 -4.79 33.49
C THR A 387 -14.91 -3.42 33.33
N ASP A 388 -16.00 -3.39 32.57
CA ASP A 388 -16.78 -2.20 32.21
C ASP A 388 -18.19 -2.21 32.86
N ASP A 389 -18.54 -1.17 33.61
CA ASP A 389 -19.90 -0.96 34.19
C ASP A 389 -20.75 0.03 33.39
N SER A 390 -20.35 0.37 32.16
CA SER A 390 -21.02 1.41 31.37
C SER A 390 -22.44 1.04 30.92
N LYS A 391 -22.78 -0.25 30.88
CA LYS A 391 -24.01 -0.78 30.27
C LYS A 391 -24.17 -0.29 28.84
N SER A 392 -23.11 -0.49 28.07
CA SER A 392 -23.02 -0.19 26.66
C SER A 392 -24.15 -0.83 25.82
N PRO A 393 -24.49 -0.30 24.63
CA PRO A 393 -25.58 -0.87 23.81
C PRO A 393 -25.36 -2.32 23.36
N ASP A 394 -24.10 -2.71 23.16
CA ASP A 394 -23.65 -4.06 22.78
C ASP A 394 -23.60 -5.03 23.98
N ASP A 395 -23.49 -4.53 25.21
CA ASP A 395 -23.69 -5.30 26.44
C ASP A 395 -24.46 -4.47 27.51
N PRO A 396 -25.78 -4.72 27.67
CA PRO A 396 -26.62 -3.98 28.62
C PRO A 396 -26.56 -4.53 30.05
N SER A 397 -25.68 -5.51 30.33
CA SER A 397 -25.53 -6.11 31.65
C SER A 397 -24.84 -5.16 32.65
N PHE A 398 -24.56 -5.63 33.87
CA PHE A 398 -23.85 -4.80 34.86
C PHE A 398 -22.36 -4.74 34.60
N TYR A 399 -21.73 -5.86 34.24
CA TYR A 399 -20.29 -5.91 33.98
C TYR A 399 -20.07 -6.60 32.65
N ALA A 400 -19.35 -5.93 31.77
CA ALA A 400 -18.86 -6.46 30.51
C ALA A 400 -17.33 -6.57 30.56
N VAL A 401 -16.77 -7.43 29.71
CA VAL A 401 -15.32 -7.48 29.48
C VAL A 401 -15.02 -6.79 28.17
N ARG A 402 -14.18 -5.75 28.24
CA ARG A 402 -13.77 -4.96 27.08
C ARG A 402 -12.27 -5.00 26.89
N ALA A 403 -11.81 -4.72 25.67
CA ALA A 403 -10.39 -4.61 25.38
C ALA A 403 -10.08 -3.54 24.31
N GLN A 404 -8.83 -3.07 24.32
CA GLN A 404 -8.28 -2.12 23.38
C GLN A 404 -6.81 -2.46 23.09
N ILE A 405 -6.45 -2.41 21.81
CA ILE A 405 -5.07 -2.59 21.34
C ILE A 405 -4.42 -1.22 21.15
N PHE A 406 -3.14 -1.11 21.48
CA PHE A 406 -2.34 0.10 21.38
C PHE A 406 -1.07 -0.17 20.60
N ASP A 407 -0.71 0.76 19.73
CA ASP A 407 0.56 0.72 19.00
C ASP A 407 1.58 1.70 19.63
N PRO A 408 2.64 1.20 20.28
CA PRO A 408 3.71 2.03 20.81
C PRO A 408 4.79 2.37 19.75
N ARG A 409 4.75 1.78 18.55
CA ARG A 409 5.79 1.94 17.52
C ARG A 409 5.73 3.34 16.91
N THR A 410 6.88 3.96 16.69
CA THR A 410 6.99 5.38 16.28
C THR A 410 7.68 5.59 14.94
N SER A 411 7.87 4.54 14.17
CA SER A 411 8.48 4.58 12.83
C SER A 411 8.01 3.39 12.00
N ALA A 412 8.15 3.52 10.69
CA ALA A 412 7.92 2.43 9.75
C ALA A 412 8.72 1.17 10.10
N VAL A 413 8.16 0.02 9.73
CA VAL A 413 8.71 -1.31 9.91
C VAL A 413 8.94 -1.99 8.58
N THR A 414 9.90 -2.91 8.59
CA THR A 414 10.11 -3.85 7.49
C THR A 414 9.93 -5.26 8.02
N PHE A 415 8.95 -5.98 7.48
CA PHE A 415 8.69 -7.36 7.80
C PHE A 415 9.09 -8.25 6.62
N ASN A 416 9.86 -9.31 6.91
CA ASN A 416 10.10 -10.39 5.97
C ASN A 416 9.62 -11.66 6.66
N GLY A 417 8.56 -12.24 6.11
CA GLY A 417 8.01 -13.50 6.56
C GLY A 417 8.93 -14.68 6.27
N THR A 418 8.38 -15.84 6.55
CA THR A 418 9.03 -17.14 6.51
C THR A 418 8.31 -18.02 5.49
N GLY A 419 8.72 -19.28 5.35
CA GLY A 419 7.97 -20.23 4.51
C GLY A 419 6.72 -20.80 5.19
N ALA A 420 6.21 -20.17 6.24
CA ALA A 420 5.03 -20.59 6.99
C ALA A 420 4.00 -19.46 6.94
N ASN A 421 2.75 -19.76 7.31
CA ASN A 421 1.68 -18.76 7.37
C ASN A 421 2.01 -17.71 8.44
N ASP A 422 2.37 -16.52 7.99
CA ASP A 422 2.72 -15.37 8.80
C ASP A 422 1.54 -14.40 8.88
N ALA A 423 1.35 -13.82 10.07
CA ALA A 423 0.37 -12.77 10.29
C ALA A 423 1.09 -11.54 10.88
N PHE A 424 1.05 -10.42 10.17
CA PHE A 424 1.76 -9.21 10.57
C PHE A 424 0.93 -7.96 10.35
N VAL A 425 0.95 -7.08 11.36
CA VAL A 425 0.31 -5.77 11.31
C VAL A 425 1.38 -4.67 11.35
N GLY A 426 1.41 -3.86 10.30
CA GLY A 426 2.20 -2.66 10.14
C GLY A 426 1.82 -1.56 11.12
N THR A 427 2.42 -0.40 10.92
CA THR A 427 2.34 0.83 11.70
C THR A 427 1.59 1.89 10.89
N ARG A 428 1.38 3.07 11.47
CA ARG A 428 0.79 4.21 10.77
C ARG A 428 1.76 4.96 9.83
N PHE A 429 2.84 4.31 9.39
CA PHE A 429 3.90 4.89 8.59
C PHE A 429 4.17 3.99 7.40
N ALA A 430 4.73 4.56 6.32
CA ALA A 430 5.12 3.84 5.10
C ALA A 430 6.01 2.60 5.36
N ASP A 431 5.39 1.44 5.43
CA ASP A 431 5.94 0.14 5.76
C ASP A 431 6.34 -0.67 4.53
N THR A 432 7.07 -1.75 4.76
CA THR A 432 7.35 -2.75 3.72
C THR A 432 7.18 -4.15 4.29
N LEU A 433 6.14 -4.85 3.86
CA LEU A 433 5.73 -6.15 4.36
C LEU A 433 5.82 -7.21 3.26
N ARG A 434 6.44 -8.35 3.56
CA ARG A 434 6.62 -9.44 2.60
C ARG A 434 6.30 -10.80 3.22
N GLY A 435 5.41 -11.57 2.60
CA GLY A 435 4.89 -12.86 3.10
C GLY A 435 5.88 -14.02 2.91
N SER A 436 6.23 -14.31 1.66
CA SER A 436 7.18 -15.33 1.17
C SER A 436 6.54 -16.58 0.56
N ALA A 437 6.19 -17.62 1.33
CA ALA A 437 5.66 -18.84 0.74
C ALA A 437 4.46 -19.42 1.50
N GLY A 438 4.08 -18.78 2.60
CA GLY A 438 2.96 -19.19 3.43
C GLY A 438 1.64 -18.69 2.86
N HIS A 439 0.54 -19.00 3.54
CA HIS A 439 -0.71 -18.26 3.34
C HIS A 439 -0.75 -17.14 4.37
N ASP A 440 -0.34 -15.96 3.96
CA ASP A 440 0.06 -14.87 4.83
C ASP A 440 -1.05 -13.83 4.94
N THR A 441 -1.16 -13.18 6.09
CA THR A 441 -2.06 -12.04 6.31
C THR A 441 -1.25 -10.83 6.73
N LEU A 442 -1.13 -9.88 5.81
CA LEU A 442 -0.36 -8.65 5.97
C LEU A 442 -1.31 -7.45 5.97
N VAL A 443 -1.28 -6.66 7.03
CA VAL A 443 -2.13 -5.47 7.20
C VAL A 443 -1.24 -4.28 7.49
N ALA A 444 -1.13 -3.29 6.61
CA ALA A 444 -0.16 -2.22 6.76
C ALA A 444 -0.65 -1.05 7.65
N SER A 445 -1.94 -0.69 7.55
CA SER A 445 -2.65 0.29 8.38
C SER A 445 -2.71 1.71 7.78
N ASP A 446 -1.91 2.67 8.23
CA ASP A 446 -1.86 3.98 7.57
C ASP A 446 -0.45 4.15 6.98
N GLY A 447 -0.27 4.92 5.93
CA GLY A 447 1.03 5.12 5.28
C GLY A 447 0.97 4.78 3.81
N ASP A 448 1.98 5.19 3.05
CA ASP A 448 2.13 4.73 1.65
C ASP A 448 2.98 3.45 1.69
N ASP A 449 2.32 2.31 1.75
CA ASP A 449 2.89 1.02 2.12
C ASP A 449 3.21 0.13 0.91
N ILE A 450 4.12 -0.81 1.10
CA ILE A 450 4.45 -1.84 0.09
C ILE A 450 4.21 -3.21 0.70
N LEU A 451 3.33 -3.99 0.08
CA LEU A 451 2.93 -5.33 0.50
C LEU A 451 3.17 -6.32 -0.64
N SER A 452 3.76 -7.46 -0.32
CA SER A 452 3.97 -8.55 -1.26
C SER A 452 3.63 -9.89 -0.60
N GLY A 453 2.73 -10.65 -1.22
CA GLY A 453 2.37 -12.01 -0.80
C GLY A 453 3.48 -13.01 -1.10
N ASP A 454 4.01 -12.95 -2.33
CA ASP A 454 4.92 -13.91 -2.98
C ASP A 454 4.20 -15.22 -3.38
N ASP A 455 4.58 -16.40 -2.87
CA ASP A 455 3.87 -17.65 -3.14
C ASP A 455 2.85 -17.88 -2.02
N GLY A 456 1.63 -18.32 -2.34
CA GLY A 456 0.61 -18.60 -1.31
C GLY A 456 -0.73 -18.01 -1.66
N ASP A 457 -1.76 -18.36 -0.90
CA ASP A 457 -3.05 -17.67 -1.00
C ASP A 457 -3.07 -16.62 0.12
N ASP A 458 -2.76 -15.37 -0.22
CA ASP A 458 -2.45 -14.32 0.74
C ASP A 458 -3.61 -13.32 0.93
N ILE A 459 -3.60 -12.64 2.07
CA ILE A 459 -4.48 -11.50 2.36
C ILE A 459 -3.59 -10.28 2.59
N LEU A 460 -3.67 -9.31 1.69
CA LEU A 460 -2.94 -8.05 1.73
C LEU A 460 -3.93 -6.89 1.93
N GLN A 461 -3.73 -6.10 2.97
CA GLN A 461 -4.54 -4.92 3.27
C GLN A 461 -3.63 -3.70 3.43
N GLY A 462 -3.73 -2.73 2.53
CA GLY A 462 -2.98 -1.48 2.56
C GLY A 462 -3.45 -0.59 3.72
N GLY A 463 -4.72 -0.18 3.65
CA GLY A 463 -5.36 0.66 4.64
C GLY A 463 -5.44 2.10 4.13
N ALA A 464 -4.93 3.09 4.87
CA ALA A 464 -5.01 4.49 4.46
C ALA A 464 -3.66 5.01 3.94
N GLY A 465 -3.61 5.44 2.69
CA GLY A 465 -2.44 5.97 2.00
C GLY A 465 -2.38 5.44 0.57
N SER A 466 -1.35 5.78 -0.19
CA SER A 466 -1.20 5.30 -1.57
C SER A 466 -0.32 4.06 -1.60
N ASP A 467 -0.96 2.89 -1.59
CA ASP A 467 -0.33 1.61 -1.33
C ASP A 467 0.04 0.85 -2.60
N ARG A 468 0.99 -0.08 -2.46
CA ARG A 468 1.39 -1.01 -3.52
C ARG A 468 1.25 -2.44 -3.01
N LEU A 469 0.28 -3.17 -3.58
CA LEU A 469 -0.01 -4.55 -3.24
C LEU A 469 0.33 -5.47 -4.43
N ASP A 470 1.12 -6.51 -4.18
CA ASP A 470 1.49 -7.53 -5.17
C ASP A 470 1.21 -8.93 -4.60
N GLY A 471 0.16 -9.58 -5.11
CA GLY A 471 -0.22 -10.93 -4.70
C GLY A 471 0.79 -11.99 -5.16
N SER A 472 1.35 -11.81 -6.36
CA SER A 472 2.24 -12.79 -7.00
C SER A 472 1.56 -14.16 -7.25
N MET A 473 2.07 -15.29 -6.75
CA MET A 473 1.53 -16.62 -7.09
C MET A 473 0.56 -17.13 -6.03
N GLY A 474 -0.68 -17.39 -6.42
CA GLY A 474 -1.67 -18.11 -5.61
C GLY A 474 -2.99 -17.36 -5.64
N ALA A 475 -3.95 -17.66 -4.77
CA ALA A 475 -5.28 -17.04 -4.82
C ALA A 475 -5.35 -15.89 -3.81
N ASP A 476 -4.95 -14.70 -4.23
CA ASP A 476 -4.70 -13.61 -3.31
C ASP A 476 -5.92 -12.70 -3.15
N ARG A 477 -6.08 -12.12 -1.97
CA ARG A 477 -7.02 -11.03 -1.71
C ARG A 477 -6.23 -9.77 -1.39
N MET A 478 -6.36 -8.76 -2.25
CA MET A 478 -5.74 -7.45 -2.10
C MET A 478 -6.82 -6.38 -1.87
N GLU A 479 -6.67 -5.62 -0.81
CA GLU A 479 -7.53 -4.49 -0.44
C GLU A 479 -6.64 -3.24 -0.29
N GLY A 480 -6.80 -2.26 -1.19
CA GLY A 480 -6.08 -0.99 -1.17
C GLY A 480 -6.49 -0.16 0.05
N GLY A 481 -7.73 0.30 0.09
CA GLY A 481 -8.33 1.03 1.20
C GLY A 481 -8.60 2.49 0.83
N ASP A 482 -8.17 3.44 1.65
CA ASP A 482 -8.30 4.88 1.37
C ASP A 482 -7.01 5.37 0.68
N GLY A 483 -7.07 5.90 -0.53
CA GLY A 483 -5.92 6.48 -1.23
C GLY A 483 -5.83 6.00 -2.68
N ASP A 484 -4.79 6.42 -3.40
CA ASP A 484 -4.58 6.03 -4.79
C ASP A 484 -3.68 4.80 -4.84
N ASP A 485 -4.27 3.61 -4.94
CA ASP A 485 -3.57 2.34 -4.76
C ASP A 485 -3.16 1.68 -6.07
N VAL A 486 -2.14 0.81 -6.00
CA VAL A 486 -1.70 -0.03 -7.11
C VAL A 486 -1.77 -1.49 -6.70
N LEU A 487 -2.66 -2.25 -7.35
CA LEU A 487 -2.88 -3.66 -7.09
C LEU A 487 -2.38 -4.49 -8.28
N THR A 488 -1.44 -5.40 -8.02
CA THR A 488 -0.74 -6.17 -9.05
C THR A 488 -1.11 -7.65 -8.96
N SER A 489 -1.70 -8.17 -10.05
CA SER A 489 -1.97 -9.60 -10.25
C SER A 489 -1.06 -10.12 -11.35
N THR A 490 -0.05 -10.90 -10.96
CA THR A 490 0.91 -11.54 -11.87
C THR A 490 1.00 -13.04 -11.55
N GLY A 491 1.86 -13.81 -12.23
CA GLY A 491 2.24 -15.15 -11.73
C GLY A 491 1.22 -16.29 -11.85
N GLN A 492 -0.03 -16.03 -12.26
CA GLN A 492 -1.05 -17.08 -12.38
C GLN A 492 -0.74 -18.08 -13.50
N SER A 493 -0.19 -19.24 -13.14
CA SER A 493 -0.21 -20.43 -14.01
C SER A 493 -1.61 -21.02 -13.95
N GLU A 494 -2.37 -20.98 -15.05
CA GLU A 494 -3.74 -21.52 -15.15
C GLU A 494 -3.94 -22.97 -14.64
N ALA A 495 -2.87 -23.75 -14.48
CA ALA A 495 -2.94 -25.07 -13.86
C ALA A 495 -3.29 -25.05 -12.35
N SER A 496 -3.14 -23.91 -11.65
CA SER A 496 -3.43 -23.78 -10.21
C SER A 496 -4.92 -23.64 -9.91
N GLY A 497 -5.69 -23.03 -10.81
CA GLY A 497 -7.07 -22.61 -10.53
C GLY A 497 -7.17 -21.50 -9.46
N ALA A 498 -6.06 -20.80 -9.23
CA ALA A 498 -5.98 -19.70 -8.27
C ALA A 498 -6.44 -18.39 -8.93
N HIS A 499 -7.21 -17.59 -8.19
CA HIS A 499 -7.91 -16.41 -8.69
C HIS A 499 -7.84 -15.29 -7.68
N ASP A 500 -7.25 -14.17 -8.09
CA ASP A 500 -7.08 -13.04 -7.19
C ASP A 500 -8.37 -12.24 -7.03
N THR A 501 -8.50 -11.55 -5.91
CA THR A 501 -9.52 -10.55 -5.63
C THR A 501 -8.83 -9.22 -5.39
N LEU A 502 -9.09 -8.24 -6.25
CA LEU A 502 -8.53 -6.89 -6.18
C LEU A 502 -9.67 -5.93 -5.81
N ILE A 503 -9.49 -5.21 -4.72
CA ILE A 503 -10.42 -4.19 -4.24
C ILE A 503 -9.59 -2.92 -4.05
N GLY A 504 -9.79 -1.90 -4.89
CA GLY A 504 -9.08 -0.62 -4.75
C GLY A 504 -9.54 0.10 -3.49
N GLY A 505 -10.71 0.73 -3.54
CA GLY A 505 -11.34 1.30 -2.37
C GLY A 505 -11.79 2.73 -2.60
N ASP A 506 -11.46 3.62 -1.66
CA ASP A 506 -11.74 5.05 -1.75
C ASP A 506 -10.52 5.76 -2.36
N GLY A 507 -10.58 6.14 -3.64
CA GLY A 507 -9.50 6.90 -4.27
C GLY A 507 -9.47 6.68 -5.78
N VAL A 508 -8.27 6.76 -6.36
CA VAL A 508 -8.04 6.39 -7.76
C VAL A 508 -7.09 5.20 -7.82
N ASP A 509 -7.64 4.04 -8.16
CA ASP A 509 -6.94 2.77 -8.05
C ASP A 509 -6.55 2.19 -9.41
N LEU A 510 -5.32 1.69 -9.49
CA LEU A 510 -4.75 1.06 -10.67
C LEU A 510 -4.62 -0.45 -10.48
N ALA A 511 -5.29 -1.22 -11.33
CA ALA A 511 -5.01 -2.65 -11.48
C ALA A 511 -3.92 -2.88 -12.53
N ILE A 512 -2.90 -3.67 -12.17
CA ILE A 512 -1.89 -4.19 -13.10
C ILE A 512 -2.12 -5.69 -13.28
N ILE A 513 -2.49 -6.08 -14.50
CA ILE A 513 -2.87 -7.45 -14.85
C ILE A 513 -1.94 -7.97 -15.96
N ASP A 514 -1.08 -8.94 -15.65
CA ASP A 514 -0.18 -9.57 -16.63
C ASP A 514 -0.66 -10.99 -16.97
N ARG A 515 -1.10 -11.17 -18.22
CA ARG A 515 -1.60 -12.41 -18.81
C ARG A 515 -0.79 -12.84 -20.03
N THR A 516 0.44 -12.36 -20.16
CA THR A 516 1.31 -12.67 -21.31
C THR A 516 1.53 -14.17 -21.52
N ASN A 517 1.45 -14.96 -20.45
CA ASN A 517 1.59 -16.43 -20.49
C ASN A 517 0.24 -17.19 -20.40
N SER A 518 -0.89 -16.48 -20.45
CA SER A 518 -2.24 -17.07 -20.41
C SER A 518 -2.52 -17.91 -21.66
N ILE A 519 -3.19 -19.05 -21.49
CA ILE A 519 -3.69 -19.90 -22.57
C ILE A 519 -5.20 -19.71 -22.81
N ARG A 520 -5.83 -18.79 -22.08
CA ARG A 520 -7.23 -18.37 -22.25
C ARG A 520 -7.33 -16.91 -22.66
N ALA A 521 -8.47 -16.61 -23.29
CA ALA A 521 -8.94 -15.25 -23.50
C ALA A 521 -9.32 -14.61 -22.16
N SER A 522 -8.95 -13.35 -21.99
CA SER A 522 -9.34 -12.47 -20.90
C SER A 522 -10.59 -11.69 -21.29
N PHE A 523 -11.51 -11.55 -20.34
CA PHE A 523 -12.68 -10.68 -20.45
C PHE A 523 -12.66 -9.74 -19.26
N ILE A 524 -12.45 -8.45 -19.49
CA ILE A 524 -12.40 -7.40 -18.47
C ILE A 524 -13.26 -6.24 -18.95
N ASP A 525 -14.04 -5.65 -18.05
CA ASP A 525 -14.83 -4.46 -18.33
C ASP A 525 -14.81 -3.58 -17.09
N LEU A 526 -14.25 -2.38 -17.17
CA LEU A 526 -14.18 -1.42 -16.06
C LEU A 526 -15.04 -0.18 -16.31
N SER A 527 -16.02 -0.27 -17.21
CA SER A 527 -16.92 0.85 -17.54
C SER A 527 -17.77 1.34 -16.36
N ASP A 528 -17.94 0.52 -15.33
CA ASP A 528 -18.54 0.89 -14.03
C ASP A 528 -17.62 0.40 -12.89
N PRO A 529 -16.79 1.28 -12.29
CA PRO A 529 -15.87 0.91 -11.22
C PRO A 529 -16.60 0.46 -9.94
N SER A 530 -17.87 0.84 -9.78
CA SER A 530 -18.69 0.43 -8.62
C SER A 530 -19.22 -1.00 -8.74
N ALA A 531 -19.14 -1.60 -9.92
CA ALA A 531 -19.55 -2.98 -10.16
C ALA A 531 -18.41 -3.96 -9.85
N THR A 532 -18.76 -5.12 -9.28
CA THR A 532 -17.84 -6.24 -9.16
C THR A 532 -17.74 -6.98 -10.47
N TRP A 533 -16.55 -6.99 -11.06
CA TRP A 533 -16.24 -7.67 -12.30
C TRP A 533 -15.49 -8.97 -12.02
N VAL A 534 -15.85 -10.02 -12.76
CA VAL A 534 -15.19 -11.31 -12.71
C VAL A 534 -14.68 -11.61 -14.11
N SER A 535 -13.37 -11.72 -14.23
CA SER A 535 -12.74 -12.07 -15.50
C SER A 535 -12.99 -13.54 -15.85
N THR A 536 -12.82 -13.90 -17.12
CA THR A 536 -12.97 -15.29 -17.61
C THR A 536 -12.03 -16.29 -16.96
N ASP A 537 -10.91 -15.82 -16.43
CA ASP A 537 -9.97 -16.62 -15.68
C ASP A 537 -10.26 -16.61 -14.18
N GLY A 538 -11.28 -15.91 -13.68
CA GLY A 538 -11.78 -16.00 -12.31
C GLY A 538 -11.37 -14.87 -11.37
N THR A 539 -10.43 -14.00 -11.76
CA THR A 539 -10.03 -12.82 -10.99
C THR A 539 -11.22 -11.89 -10.78
N VAL A 540 -11.37 -11.40 -9.56
CA VAL A 540 -12.45 -10.48 -9.15
C VAL A 540 -11.87 -9.09 -8.96
N MET A 541 -12.51 -8.06 -9.53
CA MET A 541 -12.11 -6.66 -9.41
C MET A 541 -13.30 -5.81 -8.96
N THR A 542 -13.10 -4.84 -8.07
CA THR A 542 -14.10 -3.85 -7.64
C THR A 542 -13.41 -2.57 -7.19
N GLY A 543 -13.98 -1.41 -7.49
CA GLY A 543 -13.38 -0.11 -7.15
C GLY A 543 -12.02 0.06 -7.82
N ILE A 544 -11.96 -0.12 -9.14
CA ILE A 544 -10.74 0.07 -9.95
C ILE A 544 -11.09 1.05 -11.06
N GLU A 545 -10.38 2.18 -11.14
CA GLU A 545 -10.65 3.26 -12.08
C GLU A 545 -9.69 3.29 -13.26
N ALA A 546 -8.52 2.65 -13.12
CA ALA A 546 -7.49 2.55 -14.16
C ALA A 546 -6.93 1.13 -14.29
N LEU A 547 -6.51 0.78 -15.51
CA LEU A 547 -6.06 -0.54 -15.89
C LEU A 547 -4.77 -0.49 -16.70
N ARG A 548 -3.82 -1.32 -16.29
CA ARG A 548 -2.74 -1.78 -17.13
C ARG A 548 -2.91 -3.27 -17.39
N PHE A 549 -3.19 -3.62 -18.64
CA PHE A 549 -3.41 -4.98 -19.08
C PHE A 549 -2.35 -5.40 -20.11
N ASP A 550 -1.71 -6.55 -19.86
CA ASP A 550 -0.79 -7.19 -20.79
C ASP A 550 -1.34 -8.58 -21.18
N GLY A 551 -1.95 -8.67 -22.37
CA GLY A 551 -2.64 -9.84 -22.91
C GLY A 551 -1.74 -10.93 -23.50
N GLY A 552 -2.37 -12.06 -23.82
CA GLY A 552 -1.71 -13.31 -24.22
C GLY A 552 -1.65 -13.51 -25.74
N SER A 553 -1.80 -14.76 -26.20
CA SER A 553 -1.94 -15.09 -27.63
C SER A 553 -3.38 -15.47 -28.02
N ASN A 554 -4.36 -15.05 -27.22
CA ASN A 554 -5.77 -15.39 -27.39
C ASN A 554 -6.58 -14.12 -27.65
N ASN A 555 -7.81 -14.30 -28.14
CA ASN A 555 -8.71 -13.20 -28.43
C ASN A 555 -9.26 -12.58 -27.14
N ASP A 556 -8.63 -11.51 -26.68
CA ASP A 556 -8.98 -10.81 -25.46
C ASP A 556 -10.08 -9.76 -25.71
N VAL A 557 -10.92 -9.52 -24.71
CA VAL A 557 -11.94 -8.46 -24.71
C VAL A 557 -11.74 -7.63 -23.45
N VAL A 558 -11.29 -6.39 -23.62
CA VAL A 558 -10.89 -5.54 -22.50
C VAL A 558 -11.46 -4.14 -22.70
N THR A 559 -12.27 -3.69 -21.75
CA THR A 559 -12.73 -2.31 -21.63
C THR A 559 -12.07 -1.69 -20.41
N GLY A 560 -11.37 -0.57 -20.63
CA GLY A 560 -10.79 0.29 -19.62
C GLY A 560 -11.83 1.07 -18.81
N GLY A 561 -11.33 1.95 -17.96
CA GLY A 561 -12.11 2.77 -17.04
C GLY A 561 -12.42 4.16 -17.61
N ALA A 562 -12.51 5.13 -16.71
CA ALA A 562 -12.74 6.54 -17.06
C ALA A 562 -11.46 7.39 -16.98
N LEU A 563 -10.32 6.75 -16.70
CA LEU A 563 -9.00 7.36 -16.58
C LEU A 563 -8.02 6.68 -17.57
N SER A 564 -6.84 7.28 -17.73
CA SER A 564 -5.82 6.78 -18.65
C SER A 564 -5.43 5.32 -18.42
N ASP A 565 -5.69 4.50 -19.42
CA ASP A 565 -5.43 3.07 -19.45
C ASP A 565 -4.29 2.68 -20.40
N VAL A 566 -3.70 1.51 -20.14
CA VAL A 566 -2.72 0.88 -21.03
C VAL A 566 -3.16 -0.55 -21.31
N LEU A 567 -3.66 -0.79 -22.51
CA LEU A 567 -4.22 -2.07 -22.92
C LEU A 567 -3.36 -2.68 -24.03
N LYS A 568 -2.79 -3.87 -23.79
CA LYS A 568 -2.09 -4.64 -24.82
C LYS A 568 -2.80 -5.96 -25.07
N GLY A 569 -3.31 -6.18 -26.27
CA GLY A 569 -4.00 -7.43 -26.66
C GLY A 569 -3.01 -8.60 -26.82
N GLY A 570 -1.87 -8.34 -27.44
CA GLY A 570 -0.80 -9.32 -27.59
C GLY A 570 -0.90 -10.01 -28.94
N GLY A 571 -1.37 -11.26 -28.99
CA GLY A 571 -1.71 -11.90 -30.25
C GLY A 571 -3.13 -12.43 -30.18
N GLY A 572 -3.85 -12.48 -31.30
CA GLY A 572 -5.23 -12.93 -31.26
C GLY A 572 -6.12 -12.15 -32.23
N ARG A 573 -7.33 -11.85 -31.79
CA ARG A 573 -8.25 -10.92 -32.42
C ARG A 573 -8.91 -10.20 -31.28
N ASP A 574 -8.28 -9.11 -30.89
CA ASP A 574 -8.55 -8.48 -29.63
C ASP A 574 -9.56 -7.36 -29.81
N LEU A 575 -10.42 -7.18 -28.81
CA LEU A 575 -11.35 -6.08 -28.72
C LEU A 575 -10.92 -5.24 -27.52
N LEU A 576 -10.29 -4.11 -27.79
CA LEU A 576 -9.76 -3.19 -26.78
C LEU A 576 -10.56 -1.89 -26.84
N SER A 577 -11.09 -1.46 -25.70
CA SER A 577 -11.76 -0.17 -25.55
C SER A 577 -11.12 0.60 -24.40
N GLY A 578 -10.63 1.81 -24.62
CA GLY A 578 -10.01 2.68 -23.61
C GLY A 578 -11.06 3.23 -22.66
N GLY A 579 -12.13 3.80 -23.22
CA GLY A 579 -13.26 4.30 -22.44
C GLY A 579 -13.18 5.82 -22.32
N GLY A 580 -12.80 6.32 -21.15
CA GLY A 580 -12.47 7.73 -20.99
C GLY A 580 -11.05 7.89 -20.46
N GLY A 581 -10.38 8.98 -20.80
CA GLY A 581 -8.98 9.17 -20.42
C GLY A 581 -8.11 9.40 -21.65
N GLY A 582 -6.80 9.59 -21.45
CA GLY A 582 -5.86 9.52 -22.57
C GLY A 582 -5.22 8.15 -22.57
N ASP A 583 -5.70 7.27 -23.43
CA ASP A 583 -5.46 5.83 -23.37
C ASP A 583 -4.37 5.39 -24.35
N SER A 584 -3.75 4.25 -24.08
CA SER A 584 -2.78 3.63 -24.98
C SER A 584 -3.17 2.19 -25.27
N LEU A 585 -3.67 1.97 -26.49
CA LEU A 585 -4.18 0.68 -26.97
C LEU A 585 -3.21 0.08 -27.99
N PHE A 586 -2.81 -1.17 -27.76
CA PHE A 586 -1.92 -1.93 -28.63
C PHE A 586 -2.58 -3.26 -29.00
N GLY A 587 -3.02 -3.40 -30.26
CA GLY A 587 -3.64 -4.63 -30.76
C GLY A 587 -2.65 -5.79 -30.75
N GLY A 588 -1.53 -5.60 -31.45
CA GLY A 588 -0.45 -6.59 -31.50
C GLY A 588 -0.54 -7.41 -32.76
N ALA A 589 -0.54 -8.74 -32.67
CA ALA A 589 -0.61 -9.61 -33.84
C ALA A 589 -2.03 -10.15 -34.03
N GLY A 590 -2.75 -9.75 -35.07
CA GLY A 590 -4.16 -10.13 -35.10
C GLY A 590 -5.01 -9.52 -36.21
N LEU A 591 -6.31 -9.59 -35.97
CA LEU A 591 -7.28 -8.69 -36.59
C LEU A 591 -7.99 -8.05 -35.42
N ASP A 592 -7.52 -6.87 -35.04
CA ASP A 592 -7.87 -6.25 -33.77
C ASP A 592 -8.84 -5.09 -33.98
N LEU A 593 -9.66 -4.82 -32.96
CA LEU A 593 -10.54 -3.67 -32.88
C LEU A 593 -10.13 -2.84 -31.68
N LEU A 594 -9.69 -1.62 -31.94
CA LEU A 594 -9.28 -0.65 -30.94
C LEU A 594 -10.26 0.54 -30.96
N ASP A 595 -10.83 0.87 -29.81
CA ASP A 595 -11.72 2.01 -29.59
C ASP A 595 -11.14 2.87 -28.45
N GLY A 596 -10.58 4.03 -28.75
CA GLY A 596 -10.00 4.95 -27.75
C GLY A 596 -11.07 5.50 -26.82
N GLY A 597 -12.15 6.00 -27.39
CA GLY A 597 -13.31 6.47 -26.65
C GLY A 597 -13.29 7.99 -26.49
N SER A 598 -12.91 8.51 -25.33
CA SER A 598 -12.87 9.96 -25.11
C SER A 598 -11.60 10.40 -24.41
N GLY A 599 -11.00 11.47 -24.91
CA GLY A 599 -9.70 11.98 -24.51
C GLY A 599 -8.72 11.80 -25.66
N ASN A 600 -7.43 12.01 -25.39
CA ASN A 600 -6.42 12.03 -26.45
C ASN A 600 -5.66 10.71 -26.43
N ASP A 601 -5.98 9.84 -27.37
CA ASP A 601 -5.63 8.43 -27.33
C ASP A 601 -4.48 8.09 -28.28
N VAL A 602 -3.78 7.01 -27.96
CA VAL A 602 -2.75 6.41 -28.82
C VAL A 602 -3.18 4.99 -29.17
N LEU A 603 -3.46 4.76 -30.44
CA LEU A 603 -3.90 3.46 -30.95
C LEU A 603 -2.83 2.90 -31.90
N ASP A 604 -2.31 1.70 -31.61
CA ASP A 604 -1.38 0.96 -32.46
C ASP A 604 -2.00 -0.40 -32.84
N GLY A 605 -2.38 -0.54 -34.11
CA GLY A 605 -2.97 -1.79 -34.61
C GLY A 605 -1.97 -2.95 -34.60
N GLY A 606 -0.70 -2.68 -34.85
CA GLY A 606 0.34 -3.70 -34.94
C GLY A 606 0.35 -4.48 -36.27
N ASP A 607 0.54 -5.79 -36.17
CA ASP A 607 0.57 -6.72 -37.29
C ASP A 607 -0.85 -7.23 -37.56
N GLY A 608 -1.47 -6.81 -38.65
CA GLY A 608 -2.85 -7.22 -38.88
C GLY A 608 -3.52 -6.47 -40.01
N ILE A 609 -4.83 -6.63 -40.07
CA ILE A 609 -5.71 -5.66 -40.74
C ILE A 609 -6.71 -5.26 -39.67
N ASP A 610 -6.45 -4.11 -39.08
CA ASP A 610 -7.08 -3.71 -37.84
C ASP A 610 -8.12 -2.61 -38.07
N LEU A 611 -9.01 -2.45 -37.11
CA LEU A 611 -10.01 -1.39 -37.08
C LEU A 611 -9.73 -0.49 -35.87
N LEU A 612 -9.40 0.77 -36.13
CA LEU A 612 -9.07 1.75 -35.09
C LEU A 612 -10.10 2.87 -35.11
N ASP A 613 -10.67 3.19 -33.96
CA ASP A 613 -11.57 4.32 -33.72
C ASP A 613 -11.01 5.11 -32.53
N GLY A 614 -10.48 6.30 -32.75
CA GLY A 614 -9.93 7.13 -31.67
C GLY A 614 -11.03 7.72 -30.79
N GLY A 615 -12.23 7.89 -31.36
CA GLY A 615 -13.34 8.49 -30.65
C GLY A 615 -13.19 10.01 -30.59
N ALA A 616 -13.27 10.62 -29.41
CA ALA A 616 -13.30 12.07 -29.24
C ALA A 616 -12.07 12.61 -28.51
N GLY A 617 -11.26 13.40 -29.20
CA GLY A 617 -10.09 14.10 -28.69
C GLY A 617 -9.05 14.20 -29.81
N ASP A 618 -7.85 14.65 -29.49
CA ASP A 618 -6.76 14.70 -30.47
C ASP A 618 -5.97 13.38 -30.44
N ASP A 619 -6.25 12.50 -31.40
CA ASP A 619 -5.79 11.10 -31.36
C ASP A 619 -4.57 10.82 -32.27
N ILE A 620 -3.85 9.76 -31.92
CA ILE A 620 -2.69 9.27 -32.67
C ILE A 620 -2.89 7.82 -33.08
N TYR A 621 -2.96 7.58 -34.38
CA TYR A 621 -3.08 6.25 -34.98
C TYR A 621 -1.74 5.78 -35.56
N TYR A 622 -1.26 4.62 -35.14
CA TYR A 622 -0.18 3.87 -35.80
C TYR A 622 -0.80 2.73 -36.60
N VAL A 623 -0.62 2.79 -37.93
CA VAL A 623 -1.28 1.86 -38.86
C VAL A 623 -0.31 1.21 -39.85
N SER A 624 -0.73 0.07 -40.36
CA SER A 624 -0.07 -0.73 -41.38
C SER A 624 -0.85 -0.67 -42.71
N SER A 625 -0.49 -1.52 -43.67
CA SER A 625 -1.20 -1.62 -44.95
C SER A 625 -2.44 -2.49 -44.83
N GLY A 626 -3.62 -1.87 -44.87
CA GLY A 626 -4.90 -2.57 -44.89
C GLY A 626 -5.83 -2.14 -43.77
N ASP A 627 -5.28 -1.54 -42.72
CA ASP A 627 -6.02 -1.04 -41.57
C ASP A 627 -7.08 -0.02 -41.97
N LEU A 628 -8.11 0.05 -41.14
CA LEU A 628 -9.27 0.89 -41.32
C LEU A 628 -9.37 1.80 -40.10
N ILE A 629 -9.48 3.10 -40.37
CA ILE A 629 -9.78 4.09 -39.33
C ILE A 629 -11.25 4.49 -39.42
N ILE A 630 -11.93 4.53 -38.28
CA ILE A 630 -13.21 5.20 -38.14
C ILE A 630 -12.90 6.59 -37.61
N GLU A 631 -13.34 7.61 -38.35
CA GLU A 631 -13.16 9.00 -37.94
C GLU A 631 -14.45 9.77 -38.25
N ILE A 632 -14.89 10.62 -37.32
CA ILE A 632 -16.14 11.38 -37.43
C ILE A 632 -15.82 12.86 -37.26
N SER A 633 -16.25 13.65 -38.25
CA SER A 633 -16.09 15.10 -38.24
C SER A 633 -16.43 15.75 -36.89
N GLY A 634 -15.43 16.43 -36.31
CA GLY A 634 -15.58 17.29 -35.13
C GLY A 634 -15.14 16.66 -33.80
N ASN A 635 -14.40 15.55 -33.86
CA ASN A 635 -13.90 14.84 -32.70
C ASN A 635 -12.52 15.31 -32.20
N GLY A 636 -11.67 15.87 -33.07
CA GLY A 636 -10.42 16.54 -32.66
C GLY A 636 -9.51 16.84 -33.84
N ASP A 637 -8.23 17.12 -33.55
CA ASP A 637 -7.16 17.25 -34.55
C ASP A 637 -6.27 15.98 -34.55
N ASP A 638 -6.52 15.08 -35.50
CA ASP A 638 -6.04 13.69 -35.47
C ASP A 638 -4.81 13.45 -36.36
N ARG A 639 -4.01 12.45 -35.97
CA ARG A 639 -2.73 12.13 -36.63
C ARG A 639 -2.57 10.66 -36.95
N ILE A 640 -2.22 10.37 -38.20
CA ILE A 640 -1.86 9.03 -38.66
C ILE A 640 -0.36 8.93 -38.90
N PHE A 641 0.25 7.88 -38.37
CA PHE A 641 1.59 7.42 -38.72
C PHE A 641 1.50 6.04 -39.37
N SER A 642 1.69 5.96 -40.69
CA SER A 642 1.57 4.70 -41.42
C SER A 642 2.92 4.09 -41.76
N SER A 643 3.08 2.81 -41.43
CA SER A 643 4.23 2.00 -41.85
C SER A 643 4.11 1.45 -43.28
N GLY A 644 2.95 1.64 -43.90
CA GLY A 644 2.62 1.24 -45.27
C GLY A 644 2.07 2.38 -46.12
N SER A 645 1.62 2.07 -47.33
CA SER A 645 0.88 3.04 -48.14
C SER A 645 -0.54 3.15 -47.60
N TYR A 646 -1.06 4.38 -47.46
CA TYR A 646 -2.37 4.64 -46.87
C TYR A 646 -3.18 5.66 -47.68
N THR A 647 -4.50 5.49 -47.69
CA THR A 647 -5.43 6.36 -48.41
C THR A 647 -6.62 6.68 -47.52
N LEU A 648 -6.86 7.96 -47.26
CA LEU A 648 -8.05 8.41 -46.55
C LEU A 648 -9.30 8.13 -47.37
N GLN A 649 -10.33 7.63 -46.70
CA GLN A 649 -11.66 7.54 -47.25
C GLN A 649 -12.34 8.92 -47.24
N ALA A 650 -13.34 9.08 -48.12
CA ALA A 650 -14.14 10.29 -48.13
C ALA A 650 -14.89 10.46 -46.80
N GLY A 651 -14.90 11.67 -46.26
CA GLY A 651 -15.54 12.01 -44.99
C GLY A 651 -14.67 11.83 -43.73
N GLN A 652 -13.47 11.24 -43.82
CA GLN A 652 -12.54 11.14 -42.68
C GLN A 652 -11.84 12.49 -42.42
N SER A 653 -12.08 13.12 -41.28
CA SER A 653 -11.45 14.38 -40.90
C SER A 653 -10.11 14.15 -40.20
N ILE A 654 -9.08 13.75 -40.95
CA ILE A 654 -7.71 13.60 -40.43
C ILE A 654 -6.89 14.81 -40.87
N GLU A 655 -6.21 15.48 -39.93
CA GLU A 655 -5.43 16.69 -40.16
C GLU A 655 -4.00 16.39 -40.60
N PHE A 656 -3.42 15.28 -40.11
CA PHE A 656 -2.02 14.93 -40.38
C PHE A 656 -1.84 13.45 -40.75
N MET A 657 -1.03 13.20 -41.78
CA MET A 657 -0.54 11.86 -42.11
C MET A 657 0.98 11.86 -42.33
N GLY A 658 1.69 10.92 -41.70
CA GLY A 658 3.12 10.73 -41.85
C GLY A 658 3.49 9.30 -42.25
N ALA A 659 4.42 9.16 -43.19
CA ALA A 659 4.98 7.88 -43.59
C ALA A 659 6.14 7.47 -42.65
N VAL A 660 6.03 6.31 -41.99
CA VAL A 660 7.00 5.80 -41.00
C VAL A 660 7.48 4.40 -41.38
N ALA A 661 8.47 4.32 -42.26
CA ALA A 661 9.06 3.02 -42.63
C ALA A 661 10.12 2.55 -41.60
N PRO A 662 10.28 1.24 -41.34
CA PRO A 662 11.28 0.71 -40.38
C PRO A 662 12.73 1.16 -40.63
N ASN A 663 13.09 1.53 -41.86
CA ASN A 663 14.40 2.08 -42.23
C ASN A 663 14.34 3.52 -42.77
N GLY A 664 13.16 4.15 -42.68
CA GLY A 664 12.85 5.49 -43.17
C GLY A 664 12.91 5.68 -44.68
N ARG A 665 13.13 4.63 -45.50
CA ARG A 665 13.44 4.74 -46.94
C ARG A 665 12.50 3.96 -47.86
N ALA A 666 11.50 3.27 -47.33
CA ALA A 666 10.52 2.58 -48.16
C ALA A 666 9.68 3.61 -48.93
N SER A 667 9.48 3.37 -50.22
CA SER A 667 8.53 4.13 -51.04
C SER A 667 7.13 3.83 -50.54
N LEU A 668 6.51 4.82 -49.90
CA LEU A 668 5.15 4.75 -49.36
C LEU A 668 4.31 5.84 -50.03
N ASP A 669 3.07 5.48 -50.36
CA ASP A 669 2.09 6.39 -50.96
C ASP A 669 1.13 6.88 -49.87
N LEU A 670 0.95 8.20 -49.75
CA LEU A 670 -0.07 8.80 -48.90
C LEU A 670 -1.07 9.55 -49.78
N THR A 671 -2.36 9.28 -49.61
CA THR A 671 -3.44 9.95 -50.34
C THR A 671 -4.44 10.51 -49.34
N GLY A 672 -4.59 11.84 -49.33
CA GLY A 672 -5.61 12.57 -48.57
C GLY A 672 -6.99 12.48 -49.23
N ASN A 673 -7.91 13.36 -48.81
CA ASN A 673 -9.30 13.35 -49.25
C ASN A 673 -9.80 14.76 -49.58
N GLU A 674 -11.05 15.13 -49.28
CA GLU A 674 -11.63 16.45 -49.55
C GLU A 674 -11.35 17.55 -48.52
N PHE A 675 -10.70 17.23 -47.39
CA PHE A 675 -10.34 18.18 -46.34
C PHE A 675 -8.89 18.67 -46.47
N SER A 676 -8.53 19.69 -45.68
CA SER A 676 -7.16 20.23 -45.73
C SER A 676 -6.23 19.38 -44.85
N GLN A 677 -5.23 18.73 -45.45
CA GLN A 677 -4.29 17.85 -44.76
C GLN A 677 -2.84 18.33 -44.79
N ILE A 678 -2.07 17.89 -43.81
CA ILE A 678 -0.61 17.85 -43.86
C ILE A 678 -0.17 16.41 -44.16
N LEU A 679 0.47 16.20 -45.31
CA LEU A 679 1.02 14.90 -45.72
C LEU A 679 2.55 14.94 -45.70
N ASN A 680 3.16 14.13 -44.84
CA ASN A 680 4.60 14.00 -44.71
C ASN A 680 5.09 12.66 -45.27
N GLY A 681 5.86 12.72 -46.35
CA GLY A 681 6.66 11.61 -46.85
C GLY A 681 7.84 11.25 -45.94
N ASN A 682 8.57 10.21 -46.33
CA ASN A 682 9.78 9.74 -45.66
C ASN A 682 11.01 9.98 -46.57
N ALA A 683 12.13 9.28 -46.35
CA ALA A 683 13.32 9.43 -47.18
C ALA A 683 13.35 8.47 -48.40
N GLY A 684 12.20 7.85 -48.71
CA GLY A 684 11.97 7.01 -49.89
C GLY A 684 11.37 7.81 -51.05
N ALA A 685 11.21 7.19 -52.21
CA ALA A 685 10.52 7.84 -53.33
C ALA A 685 9.00 7.75 -53.12
N ASN A 686 8.38 8.79 -52.54
CA ASN A 686 6.99 8.81 -52.15
C ASN A 686 6.06 9.33 -53.26
N ARG A 687 4.80 8.88 -53.23
CA ARG A 687 3.71 9.54 -53.94
C ARG A 687 2.74 10.14 -52.92
N LEU A 688 2.68 11.46 -52.87
CA LEU A 688 1.77 12.21 -51.99
C LEU A 688 0.66 12.84 -52.85
N SER A 689 -0.59 12.64 -52.46
CA SER A 689 -1.75 13.21 -53.15
C SER A 689 -2.64 13.90 -52.12
N GLY A 690 -2.81 15.22 -52.17
CA GLY A 690 -3.63 16.00 -51.24
C GLY A 690 -5.11 15.71 -51.42
N GLY A 691 -5.62 15.96 -52.64
CA GLY A 691 -7.01 15.67 -53.00
C GLY A 691 -7.78 16.97 -53.21
N GLY A 692 -8.73 17.28 -52.34
CA GLY A 692 -9.34 18.60 -52.26
C GLY A 692 -9.10 19.21 -50.89
N GLY A 693 -9.10 20.54 -50.76
CA GLY A 693 -8.70 21.19 -49.51
C GLY A 693 -7.49 22.09 -49.76
N ASN A 694 -7.00 22.80 -48.74
CA ASN A 694 -5.75 23.55 -48.85
C ASN A 694 -4.65 22.70 -48.20
N ASP A 695 -3.98 21.86 -48.98
CA ASP A 695 -3.10 20.83 -48.45
C ASP A 695 -1.65 21.30 -48.31
N LYS A 696 -0.91 20.66 -47.41
CA LYS A 696 0.54 20.81 -47.27
C LYS A 696 1.23 19.47 -47.47
N LEU A 697 1.90 19.30 -48.60
CA LEU A 697 2.63 18.09 -48.96
C LEU A 697 4.13 18.32 -48.78
N LEU A 698 4.75 17.54 -47.90
CA LEU A 698 6.18 17.58 -47.58
C LEU A 698 6.82 16.23 -47.90
N ALA A 699 7.55 16.10 -49.01
CA ALA A 699 8.10 14.82 -49.45
C ALA A 699 9.45 14.44 -48.83
N SER A 700 10.19 15.40 -48.28
CA SER A 700 11.49 15.20 -47.61
C SER A 700 12.66 14.82 -48.53
N SER A 701 12.94 13.55 -48.78
CA SER A 701 14.08 13.13 -49.61
C SER A 701 13.68 11.91 -50.42
N GLY A 702 14.04 11.86 -51.70
CA GLY A 702 13.48 10.87 -52.59
C GLY A 702 13.42 11.42 -53.99
N ASN A 703 12.97 10.64 -54.96
CA ASN A 703 12.49 11.23 -56.21
C ASN A 703 10.98 11.15 -56.14
N ASP A 704 10.37 12.22 -55.67
CA ASP A 704 9.02 12.20 -55.15
C ASP A 704 8.02 12.71 -56.17
N ARG A 705 6.77 12.27 -56.03
CA ARG A 705 5.64 12.77 -56.81
C ARG A 705 4.60 13.36 -55.87
N LEU A 706 4.38 14.66 -55.99
CA LEU A 706 3.39 15.39 -55.20
C LEU A 706 2.27 15.87 -56.14
N ASP A 707 1.03 15.62 -55.73
CA ASP A 707 -0.20 16.03 -56.42
C ASP A 707 -1.08 16.78 -55.41
N GLY A 708 -1.18 18.11 -55.49
CA GLY A 708 -1.97 18.93 -54.55
C GLY A 708 -3.47 18.67 -54.74
N GLY A 709 -3.92 18.78 -55.99
CA GLY A 709 -5.31 18.55 -56.37
C GLY A 709 -6.08 19.86 -56.45
N SER A 710 -7.10 20.06 -55.61
CA SER A 710 -7.93 21.27 -55.65
C SER A 710 -7.94 22.04 -54.34
N GLY A 711 -7.67 23.33 -54.40
CA GLY A 711 -7.58 24.27 -53.28
C GLY A 711 -6.23 24.96 -53.33
N ASN A 712 -5.89 25.76 -52.31
CA ASN A 712 -4.63 26.51 -52.32
C ASN A 712 -3.56 25.70 -51.58
N ASP A 713 -2.78 24.92 -52.33
CA ASP A 713 -1.89 23.92 -51.77
C ASP A 713 -0.46 24.44 -51.59
N THR A 714 0.28 23.84 -50.67
CA THR A 714 1.72 24.05 -50.47
C THR A 714 2.47 22.74 -50.67
N LEU A 715 3.30 22.67 -51.71
CA LEU A 715 4.07 21.47 -52.07
C LEU A 715 5.58 21.74 -51.90
N GLU A 716 6.26 20.87 -51.16
CA GLU A 716 7.71 20.89 -50.95
C GLU A 716 8.32 19.52 -51.30
N GLY A 717 9.08 19.44 -52.39
CA GLY A 717 9.71 18.20 -52.86
C GLY A 717 10.89 17.76 -51.98
N GLY A 718 11.73 18.71 -51.58
CA GLY A 718 12.79 18.46 -50.62
C GLY A 718 14.12 18.11 -51.29
N SER A 719 14.52 16.85 -51.34
CA SER A 719 15.82 16.46 -51.92
C SER A 719 15.68 15.30 -52.91
N GLY A 720 16.12 15.51 -54.14
CA GLY A 720 16.11 14.54 -55.23
C GLY A 720 15.40 15.14 -56.43
N ASN A 721 15.03 14.32 -57.42
CA ASN A 721 14.39 14.84 -58.64
C ASN A 721 12.88 14.65 -58.53
N ASP A 722 12.19 15.72 -58.15
CA ASP A 722 10.80 15.67 -57.74
C ASP A 722 9.85 16.15 -58.84
N ALA A 723 8.63 15.63 -58.83
CA ALA A 723 7.55 16.01 -59.73
C ALA A 723 6.37 16.56 -58.92
N LEU A 724 6.22 17.88 -58.90
CA LEU A 724 5.17 18.61 -58.18
C LEU A 724 4.09 19.07 -59.17
N ILE A 725 2.85 18.70 -58.89
CA ILE A 725 1.65 19.12 -59.64
C ILE A 725 0.71 19.70 -58.60
N ALA A 726 0.52 21.02 -58.59
CA ALA A 726 -0.34 21.64 -57.58
C ALA A 726 -1.82 21.50 -57.93
N GLY A 727 -2.23 21.88 -59.14
CA GLY A 727 -3.56 21.56 -59.64
C GLY A 727 -4.44 22.80 -59.80
N SER A 728 -5.53 22.93 -59.06
CA SER A 728 -6.41 24.09 -59.16
C SER A 728 -6.47 24.89 -57.88
N GLY A 729 -6.17 26.18 -57.93
CA GLY A 729 -6.15 27.07 -56.77
C GLY A 729 -5.02 28.08 -56.88
N ASN A 730 -4.68 28.77 -55.81
CA ASN A 730 -3.49 29.64 -55.80
C ASN A 730 -2.39 28.95 -54.99
N ASP A 731 -1.53 28.24 -55.68
CA ASP A 731 -0.66 27.27 -55.02
C ASP A 731 0.73 27.82 -54.74
N ARG A 732 1.45 27.17 -53.83
CA ARG A 732 2.84 27.46 -53.49
C ARG A 732 3.69 26.21 -53.69
N LEU A 733 4.64 26.25 -54.61
CA LEU A 733 5.48 25.10 -54.94
C LEU A 733 6.96 25.42 -54.71
N SER A 734 7.68 24.50 -54.06
CA SER A 734 9.13 24.53 -53.92
C SER A 734 9.71 23.15 -54.23
N GLY A 735 10.53 23.07 -55.28
CA GLY A 735 11.11 21.80 -55.75
C GLY A 735 12.04 21.21 -54.70
N GLY A 736 12.95 22.02 -54.19
CA GLY A 736 13.97 21.53 -53.30
C GLY A 736 15.32 21.42 -54.01
N SER A 737 16.20 20.58 -53.50
CA SER A 737 17.49 20.32 -54.12
C SER A 737 17.36 19.18 -55.12
N GLY A 738 17.85 19.38 -56.34
CA GLY A 738 17.83 18.33 -57.36
C GLY A 738 17.51 18.87 -58.73
N THR A 739 16.68 18.17 -59.50
CA THR A 739 16.23 18.66 -60.80
C THR A 739 14.75 18.37 -60.91
N ASP A 740 13.98 19.39 -60.55
CA ASP A 740 12.57 19.22 -60.28
C ASP A 740 11.69 19.65 -61.45
N THR A 741 10.48 19.12 -61.49
CA THR A 741 9.44 19.55 -62.42
C THR A 741 8.25 20.08 -61.63
N LEU A 742 7.94 21.36 -61.80
CA LEU A 742 6.88 22.06 -61.08
C LEU A 742 5.78 22.45 -62.06
N THR A 743 4.54 22.06 -61.79
CA THR A 743 3.35 22.40 -62.58
C THR A 743 2.34 23.09 -61.67
N GLY A 744 2.06 24.37 -61.91
CA GLY A 744 1.14 25.15 -61.08
C GLY A 744 -0.31 24.80 -61.35
N GLY A 745 -0.67 24.62 -62.63
CA GLY A 745 -2.03 24.32 -63.05
C GLY A 745 -2.85 25.59 -63.24
N SER A 746 -4.02 25.67 -62.62
CA SER A 746 -4.95 26.79 -62.80
C SER A 746 -5.05 27.66 -61.54
N GLY A 747 -4.80 28.95 -61.70
CA GLY A 747 -5.02 29.97 -60.68
C GLY A 747 -3.84 30.92 -60.64
N ARG A 748 -3.41 31.37 -59.46
CA ARG A 748 -2.28 32.31 -59.30
C ARG A 748 -1.20 31.67 -58.45
N ASP A 749 -0.26 31.02 -59.11
CA ASP A 749 0.68 30.15 -58.40
C ASP A 749 1.99 30.86 -58.08
N ALA A 750 2.62 30.47 -56.98
CA ALA A 750 3.90 30.96 -56.52
C ALA A 750 4.94 29.84 -56.58
N PHE A 751 5.91 29.97 -57.49
CA PHE A 751 7.06 29.08 -57.60
C PHE A 751 8.22 29.66 -56.80
N VAL A 752 8.65 28.96 -55.76
CA VAL A 752 9.54 29.47 -54.72
C VAL A 752 10.90 28.84 -54.84
N PHE A 753 11.93 29.67 -54.82
CA PHE A 753 13.33 29.24 -54.87
C PHE A 753 14.13 29.85 -53.73
N ASP A 754 15.02 29.05 -53.14
CA ASP A 754 16.06 29.47 -52.22
C ASP A 754 17.48 29.20 -52.77
N ASP A 755 18.51 29.59 -52.00
CA ASP A 755 19.92 29.50 -52.39
C ASP A 755 20.46 28.06 -52.43
N ARG A 756 19.79 27.11 -51.78
CA ARG A 756 20.13 25.67 -51.74
C ARG A 756 19.47 24.89 -52.89
N GLN A 757 18.44 25.45 -53.50
CA GLN A 757 17.59 24.77 -54.49
C GLN A 757 18.04 25.00 -55.94
N THR A 758 18.85 26.03 -56.21
CA THR A 758 19.10 26.48 -57.58
C THR A 758 20.50 26.14 -58.10
N SER A 759 20.58 25.60 -59.33
CA SER A 759 21.86 25.26 -59.99
C SER A 759 22.31 26.32 -60.98
N SER A 760 23.63 26.57 -61.06
CA SER A 760 24.23 27.39 -62.14
C SER A 760 24.22 26.70 -63.52
N SER A 761 23.89 25.39 -63.58
CA SER A 761 23.81 24.63 -64.84
C SER A 761 22.38 24.51 -65.38
N LYS A 762 22.19 24.88 -66.66
CA LYS A 762 20.92 24.69 -67.40
C LYS A 762 20.39 23.24 -67.39
N SER A 763 21.28 22.24 -67.29
CA SER A 763 20.91 20.82 -67.34
C SER A 763 20.43 20.27 -66.00
N LYS A 764 20.62 21.03 -64.92
CA LYS A 764 20.22 20.70 -63.55
C LYS A 764 19.29 21.79 -62.96
N ALA A 765 18.70 22.58 -63.84
CA ALA A 765 17.79 23.64 -63.46
C ALA A 765 16.38 23.06 -63.35
N ASP A 766 15.68 23.44 -62.29
CA ASP A 766 14.28 23.10 -62.12
C ASP A 766 13.44 23.65 -63.25
N THR A 767 12.46 22.86 -63.67
CA THR A 767 11.59 23.14 -64.79
C THR A 767 10.19 23.48 -64.32
N ILE A 768 9.78 24.73 -64.53
CA ILE A 768 8.38 25.15 -64.44
C ILE A 768 7.68 24.79 -65.76
N ALA A 769 6.70 23.91 -65.70
CA ALA A 769 6.10 23.24 -66.85
C ALA A 769 5.02 24.07 -67.59
N ASP A 770 4.38 25.02 -66.92
CA ASP A 770 3.15 25.67 -67.40
C ASP A 770 3.01 27.17 -67.03
N PHE A 771 4.10 27.82 -66.62
CA PHE A 771 4.11 29.21 -66.15
C PHE A 771 3.30 30.21 -67.01
N SER A 772 2.38 30.92 -66.38
CA SER A 772 1.49 31.93 -66.95
C SER A 772 1.47 33.21 -66.12
N GLY A 773 2.48 34.08 -66.27
CA GLY A 773 2.50 35.38 -65.58
C GLY A 773 1.31 36.33 -65.90
N LYS A 774 0.59 36.08 -67.01
CA LYS A 774 -0.70 36.75 -67.32
C LYS A 774 -1.90 36.11 -66.61
N GLY A 775 -1.83 34.81 -66.31
CA GLY A 775 -2.78 34.08 -65.47
C GLY A 775 -2.70 34.50 -64.00
N GLY A 776 -1.51 34.90 -63.56
CA GLY A 776 -1.27 35.47 -62.24
C GLY A 776 -0.01 34.98 -61.56
N ASP A 777 0.62 33.96 -62.13
CA ASP A 777 1.76 33.25 -61.57
C ASP A 777 2.94 34.18 -61.27
N ARG A 778 3.71 33.78 -60.26
CA ARG A 778 4.87 34.50 -59.74
C ARG A 778 6.03 33.55 -59.47
N ILE A 779 7.23 34.03 -59.76
CA ILE A 779 8.48 33.41 -59.28
C ILE A 779 8.91 34.20 -58.04
N ASP A 780 8.94 33.54 -56.88
CA ASP A 780 9.34 34.12 -55.61
C ASP A 780 10.81 33.82 -55.32
N LEU A 781 11.62 34.88 -55.28
CA LEU A 781 13.07 34.81 -55.10
C LEU A 781 13.52 35.46 -53.79
N ARG A 782 12.58 35.84 -52.90
CA ARG A 782 12.88 36.57 -51.67
C ARG A 782 13.79 35.81 -50.69
N ALA A 783 13.83 34.48 -50.80
CA ALA A 783 14.66 33.64 -49.95
C ALA A 783 16.13 33.56 -50.43
N ILE A 784 16.45 34.12 -51.60
CA ILE A 784 17.81 34.14 -52.13
C ILE A 784 18.46 35.50 -51.82
N ASP A 785 19.61 35.49 -51.15
CA ASP A 785 20.41 36.71 -51.01
C ASP A 785 20.92 37.17 -52.38
N ALA A 786 20.39 38.29 -52.84
CA ALA A 786 20.77 38.88 -54.12
C ALA A 786 22.25 39.29 -54.17
N ASN A 787 22.98 39.37 -53.06
CA ASN A 787 24.42 39.59 -53.06
C ASN A 787 25.13 38.90 -51.89
N THR A 788 25.61 37.69 -52.15
CA THR A 788 26.33 36.83 -51.18
C THR A 788 27.61 37.45 -50.61
N LYS A 789 28.12 38.54 -51.20
CA LYS A 789 29.32 39.28 -50.74
C LYS A 789 28.97 40.47 -49.84
N LYS A 790 27.69 40.71 -49.57
CA LYS A 790 27.19 41.77 -48.68
C LYS A 790 26.26 41.15 -47.63
N SER A 791 26.42 41.58 -46.38
CA SER A 791 25.62 41.04 -45.28
C SER A 791 24.16 41.52 -45.34
N GLY A 792 23.23 40.57 -45.20
CA GLY A 792 21.79 40.80 -45.07
C GLY A 792 20.99 40.55 -46.34
N ASP A 793 19.71 40.22 -46.18
CA ASP A 793 18.78 39.87 -47.26
C ASP A 793 18.59 41.05 -48.22
N GLN A 794 19.20 40.94 -49.40
CA GLN A 794 19.10 41.96 -50.45
C GLN A 794 18.12 41.55 -51.54
N ASN A 795 17.45 42.53 -52.11
CA ASN A 795 16.48 42.33 -53.18
C ASN A 795 17.13 42.35 -54.57
N PHE A 796 16.58 41.54 -55.46
CA PHE A 796 17.01 41.49 -56.86
C PHE A 796 16.44 42.64 -57.70
N ALA A 797 17.19 43.03 -58.74
CA ALA A 797 16.74 43.95 -59.77
C ALA A 797 16.53 43.22 -61.11
N PHE A 798 15.29 43.20 -61.62
CA PHE A 798 14.99 42.65 -62.94
C PHE A 798 15.48 43.56 -64.07
N ILE A 799 16.38 43.07 -64.93
CA ILE A 799 17.02 43.83 -66.03
C ILE A 799 16.57 43.38 -67.44
N GLY A 800 15.64 42.42 -67.52
CA GLY A 800 15.12 41.91 -68.79
C GLY A 800 16.12 40.98 -69.50
N THR A 801 16.47 41.28 -70.76
CA THR A 801 17.42 40.49 -71.57
C THR A 801 18.85 41.06 -71.59
N LYS A 802 19.12 42.11 -70.80
CA LYS A 802 20.45 42.73 -70.71
C LYS A 802 21.44 41.81 -70.00
N ASP A 803 22.71 41.92 -70.36
CA ASP A 803 23.81 41.25 -69.64
C ASP A 803 23.96 41.82 -68.23
N PHE A 804 24.43 40.99 -67.30
CA PHE A 804 24.71 41.40 -65.93
C PHE A 804 25.78 42.49 -65.88
N SER A 805 25.49 43.53 -65.10
CA SER A 805 26.36 44.67 -64.87
C SER A 805 26.92 44.71 -63.44
N LYS A 806 26.21 44.10 -62.49
CA LYS A 806 26.53 44.04 -61.05
C LYS A 806 25.79 42.86 -60.39
N ALA A 807 26.16 42.55 -59.14
CA ALA A 807 25.42 41.62 -58.29
C ALA A 807 23.98 42.07 -58.03
N GLY A 808 23.10 41.12 -57.73
CA GLY A 808 21.69 41.33 -57.41
C GLY A 808 20.84 41.65 -58.63
N GLU A 809 21.17 41.07 -59.78
CA GLU A 809 20.44 41.26 -61.03
C GLU A 809 19.81 39.96 -61.51
N VAL A 810 18.59 40.06 -62.07
CA VAL A 810 17.85 38.94 -62.67
C VAL A 810 17.61 39.25 -64.14
N ARG A 811 17.99 38.32 -65.02
CA ARG A 811 17.79 38.42 -66.47
C ARG A 811 17.18 37.14 -67.03
N TYR A 812 16.70 37.17 -68.27
CA TYR A 812 16.21 35.98 -68.95
C TYR A 812 16.70 35.87 -70.41
N GLU A 813 16.73 34.64 -70.92
CA GLU A 813 17.07 34.29 -72.31
C GLU A 813 16.02 33.33 -72.89
N LYS A 814 15.63 33.53 -74.14
CA LYS A 814 14.71 32.64 -74.85
C LYS A 814 15.47 31.71 -75.79
N THR A 815 15.09 30.44 -75.77
CA THR A 815 15.53 29.42 -76.73
C THR A 815 14.31 28.81 -77.42
N LYS A 816 14.53 27.89 -78.38
CA LYS A 816 13.43 27.18 -79.04
C LYS A 816 12.74 26.24 -78.04
N GLY A 817 11.59 26.68 -77.52
CA GLY A 817 10.75 25.87 -76.63
C GLY A 817 10.99 26.06 -75.13
N TYR A 818 11.96 26.88 -74.70
CA TYR A 818 12.22 27.20 -73.29
C TYR A 818 12.67 28.65 -73.09
N THR A 819 12.42 29.15 -71.89
CA THR A 819 12.93 30.43 -71.37
C THR A 819 13.75 30.14 -70.12
N TYR A 820 14.97 30.65 -70.04
CA TYR A 820 15.86 30.48 -68.89
C TYR A 820 15.96 31.80 -68.14
N VAL A 821 15.69 31.77 -66.84
CA VAL A 821 15.93 32.88 -65.91
C VAL A 821 17.27 32.65 -65.24
N TYR A 822 18.10 33.68 -65.22
CA TYR A 822 19.42 33.66 -64.59
C TYR A 822 19.47 34.67 -63.46
N LEU A 823 20.03 34.26 -62.34
CA LEU A 823 20.24 35.10 -61.17
C LEU A 823 21.75 35.30 -60.99
N ASN A 824 22.17 36.56 -60.84
CA ASN A 824 23.54 36.90 -60.49
C ASN A 824 23.58 37.39 -59.03
N THR A 825 24.14 36.58 -58.14
CA THR A 825 24.30 36.88 -56.70
C THR A 825 25.70 37.39 -56.37
N ASP A 826 26.58 37.54 -57.36
CA ASP A 826 27.96 37.98 -57.14
C ASP A 826 28.41 39.06 -58.19
N SER A 827 29.60 39.63 -58.03
CA SER A 827 30.10 40.71 -58.90
C SER A 827 30.84 40.22 -60.16
N ASP A 828 30.93 38.92 -60.41
CA ASP A 828 31.66 38.31 -61.53
C ASP A 828 30.89 38.36 -62.87
N LYS A 829 29.60 38.72 -62.83
CA LYS A 829 28.68 38.83 -63.97
C LYS A 829 28.34 37.46 -64.61
N ALA A 830 28.58 36.37 -63.89
CA ALA A 830 28.07 35.05 -64.23
C ALA A 830 26.66 34.86 -63.64
N ALA A 831 26.08 33.69 -63.85
CA ALA A 831 24.84 33.31 -63.20
C ALA A 831 25.15 32.23 -62.17
N GLU A 832 24.76 32.44 -60.93
CA GLU A 832 24.93 31.48 -59.85
C GLU A 832 23.75 30.52 -59.78
N ALA A 833 22.61 30.91 -60.33
CA ALA A 833 21.37 30.14 -60.34
C ALA A 833 20.61 30.29 -61.67
N VAL A 834 20.00 29.19 -62.11
CA VAL A 834 19.22 29.09 -63.34
C VAL A 834 17.88 28.40 -63.06
N ILE A 835 16.79 29.03 -63.52
CA ILE A 835 15.43 28.45 -63.51
C ILE A 835 14.99 28.27 -64.96
N LYS A 836 14.37 27.13 -65.28
CA LYS A 836 13.92 26.80 -66.63
C LYS A 836 12.40 26.85 -66.71
N LEU A 837 11.87 27.61 -67.67
CA LEU A 837 10.43 27.69 -67.95
C LEU A 837 10.15 27.05 -69.31
N LYS A 838 9.13 26.20 -69.39
CA LYS A 838 8.65 25.65 -70.67
C LYS A 838 7.96 26.74 -71.50
N GLY A 839 8.32 26.82 -72.78
CA GLY A 839 7.82 27.83 -73.71
C GLY A 839 8.77 29.01 -73.92
N SER A 840 8.57 29.75 -75.01
CA SER A 840 9.34 30.96 -75.35
C SER A 840 8.57 32.21 -74.88
N LEU A 841 8.81 32.64 -73.63
CA LEU A 841 8.03 33.63 -72.88
C LEU A 841 8.76 34.99 -72.80
N ASP A 842 8.01 36.08 -72.91
CA ASP A 842 8.51 37.45 -72.67
C ASP A 842 8.26 37.86 -71.21
N LEU A 843 9.27 37.71 -70.34
CA LEU A 843 9.12 37.94 -68.89
C LEU A 843 9.06 39.43 -68.52
N SER A 844 8.26 39.75 -67.49
CA SER A 844 8.08 41.10 -66.96
C SER A 844 8.45 41.18 -65.47
N LYS A 845 8.90 42.36 -65.00
CA LYS A 845 9.25 42.57 -63.57
C LYS A 845 8.11 42.18 -62.63
N GLY A 846 6.86 42.44 -63.01
CA GLY A 846 5.70 42.18 -62.18
C GLY A 846 5.41 40.69 -61.96
N TRP A 847 6.12 39.78 -62.64
CA TRP A 847 5.98 38.34 -62.49
C TRP A 847 6.97 37.74 -61.48
N PHE A 848 7.78 38.58 -60.87
CA PHE A 848 8.73 38.19 -59.84
C PHE A 848 8.39 38.85 -58.52
N VAL A 849 8.63 38.13 -57.42
CA VAL A 849 8.70 38.69 -56.07
C VAL A 849 10.20 38.78 -55.73
N LEU A 850 10.73 40.01 -55.69
CA LEU A 850 12.18 40.31 -55.72
C LEU A 850 12.68 40.99 -54.46
#